data_AF-A0A936N5T1-F1
#
_entry.id   AF-A0A936N5T1-F1
#
_cell.length_a   1.000
_cell.length_b   1.000
_cell.length_c   1.000
_cell.angle_alpha   90.00
_cell.angle_beta   90.00
_cell.angle_gamma   90.00
#
_symmetry.space_group_name_H-M   'P 1'
#
loop_
_entity.id
_entity.type
_entity.pdbx_description
1 polymer ?
#
loop_
_entity_poly.entity_id
_entity_poly.type
_entity_poly.pdbx_seq_one_letter_code
_entity_poly.pdbx_strand_id
1 'polypeptide(L)'
;MKKLAFILFVLFSKIIFAQDILIENPYQQIFKNAYVLNPSIPKGILEAVAYTQTRFEHLNPEVNESCIGYPTTYGVMGLVQNGKNYFRNNLIKVAQLSGIRETEIKQSPEKSILAYAVAFSALQRENNINSTKLKDYLPILIALSELPVSNDLQNDFAMNAHLYQLCWFLNNTQFQESYEFPHYEIDLKEIFGDNLQVLQAKNINISENKVMGNGTAYKLSQNNLLLQSPDYPSAIYDPTSCNYSSRNGVGISAVTIHFVQGSYAGCISWFKNCNANASAHYVIRSSDGQVTQMVLESLKAWHVGSENPYTVGIEHEGYVNNISWFTNAMYNSSGDLTRDICNSNNINKLRTYYGPSCSGSSSQCLLGACTKVKGHQMFPNQTHTDPGPNWNWEKFYKIVNNTYSITATYTAANGNFYDTGGPGANYSNDERKFWRFSAPNINNITLSFTSFNVENNYDKLFIYNGGTNNAPLIGVYTNTVNPGPITSVNDSLLVEFRSDCGTTASGWASTYVMNGTIVPTPSDNIAPLTNIASPSNWKTAPFTATITDVDNMGGSGVQKGYYQVSDFNGVEWRANNTKGFFTDHFDNAIHPEWTVKTGTWNVSANALVQTDEVSTAANNTNIYAPLTQSLSNRYLYQFLAKFEGSGVSRRAGFHFFVDQPDSSNRNNSYFVWFRLDDQKLQIYKVVNNVFGAPKVDIPLTFSVGQWYDIRTIYDRITGKITVYWNNSPVASWTDPSPIANGNYISFRSGNCKFSIDEIKVFRSRNANVNVPIGTNPGDEMRYQNPNSFTPAGKISSICQDSAQNLSSVSFENVNVDWTAPTNIPFVNDGLLADIDSVKTINALSASWQVSTDQHSNVADYFYSIGTAPGLTDILNWTSSNNNNTVTAGNLNLVHNNIYYFNVRAVNGADLWSSITSSDGIKVDTVGAVIGIKEKNKISNSILVYPNPFNEIINVKDVNAFQSLVLTDALGRVIPITFRKKENAGVLNTGNYYAETGQLSSGVYFIRIEQNGQFYYYKLVK
;
A
#
# COMPACT_ATOMS: atom_id res chain seq x y z
N MET A 1 28.01 44.30 21.67
CA MET A 1 27.77 44.81 23.05
C MET A 1 26.75 43.87 23.70
N LYS A 2 27.17 42.96 24.58
CA LYS A 2 27.28 43.09 26.05
C LYS A 2 25.94 43.00 26.83
N LYS A 3 25.69 41.77 27.34
CA LYS A 3 25.27 41.39 28.70
C LYS A 3 23.81 41.60 29.22
N LEU A 4 23.22 40.44 29.61
CA LEU A 4 22.48 40.07 30.87
C LEU A 4 21.06 40.65 31.08
N ALA A 5 20.07 40.03 31.76
CA ALA A 5 19.93 38.80 32.61
C ALA A 5 18.41 38.48 32.85
N PHE A 6 17.88 37.35 33.40
CA PHE A 6 18.33 35.96 33.65
C PHE A 6 17.20 35.09 34.32
N ILE A 7 16.79 33.94 33.72
CA ILE A 7 16.06 32.76 34.30
C ILE A 7 14.61 32.90 34.88
N LEU A 8 13.61 32.17 34.33
CA LEU A 8 12.99 30.90 34.85
C LEU A 8 11.77 30.45 33.98
N PHE A 9 11.34 29.19 34.12
CA PHE A 9 10.17 28.50 33.51
C PHE A 9 10.24 28.07 32.02
N VAL A 10 10.72 26.83 31.83
CA VAL A 10 10.35 25.94 30.71
C VAL A 10 9.43 24.85 31.27
N LEU A 11 8.15 24.87 30.88
CA LEU A 11 7.03 23.91 31.11
C LEU A 11 5.75 24.75 30.84
N PHE A 12 4.80 24.45 29.95
CA PHE A 12 4.38 23.21 29.29
C PHE A 12 4.05 23.46 27.80
N SER A 13 4.45 22.54 26.91
CA SER A 13 3.72 22.17 25.67
C SER A 13 4.53 21.19 24.80
N LYS A 14 4.97 20.07 25.39
CA LYS A 14 5.24 18.90 24.54
C LYS A 14 3.90 18.31 24.10
N ILE A 15 3.57 18.49 22.84
CA ILE A 15 2.67 17.60 22.12
C ILE A 15 3.38 16.24 22.09
N ILE A 16 2.91 15.29 22.89
CA ILE A 16 3.50 13.94 22.95
C ILE A 16 2.86 13.10 21.86
N PHE A 17 3.63 12.84 20.81
CA PHE A 17 3.41 11.68 19.96
C PHE A 17 3.66 10.41 20.78
N ALA A 18 2.82 9.39 20.60
CA ALA A 18 2.93 8.06 21.20
C ALA A 18 3.16 8.02 22.74
N GLN A 19 2.06 7.98 23.51
CA GLN A 19 2.12 7.34 24.83
C GLN A 19 2.10 5.82 24.65
N ASP A 20 3.30 5.25 24.45
CA ASP A 20 3.62 3.97 25.07
C ASP A 20 3.93 4.27 26.53
N ILE A 21 3.00 3.92 27.42
CA ILE A 21 3.10 4.25 28.84
C ILE A 21 4.19 3.37 29.45
N LEU A 22 5.32 3.98 29.81
CA LEU A 22 6.27 3.38 30.75
C LEU A 22 5.54 3.14 32.07
N ILE A 23 5.45 1.87 32.48
CA ILE A 23 4.70 1.45 33.66
C ILE A 23 5.63 1.56 34.86
N GLU A 24 5.22 2.27 35.90
CA GLU A 24 5.98 2.36 37.14
C GLU A 24 6.27 0.96 37.70
N ASN A 25 7.52 0.69 38.11
CA ASN A 25 7.89 -0.55 38.78
C ASN A 25 7.89 -0.31 40.31
N PRO A 26 6.80 -0.64 41.04
CA PRO A 26 6.71 -0.39 42.47
C PRO A 26 7.66 -1.25 43.31
N TYR A 27 8.33 -2.23 42.69
CA TYR A 27 9.20 -3.19 43.35
C TYR A 27 10.68 -2.98 43.03
N GLN A 28 11.08 -1.82 42.49
CA GLN A 28 12.45 -1.54 42.07
C GLN A 28 13.51 -1.85 43.14
N GLN A 29 13.23 -1.55 44.42
CA GLN A 29 14.14 -1.86 45.54
C GLN A 29 14.23 -3.36 45.84
N ILE A 30 13.16 -4.13 45.59
CA ILE A 30 13.13 -5.59 45.72
C ILE A 30 13.96 -6.23 44.60
N PHE A 31 13.81 -5.76 43.35
CA PHE A 31 14.66 -6.20 42.24
C PHE A 31 16.14 -5.89 42.51
N LYS A 32 16.46 -4.66 42.97
CA LYS A 32 17.82 -4.29 43.41
C LYS A 32 18.36 -5.25 44.48
N ASN A 33 17.56 -5.62 45.50
CA ASN A 33 17.95 -6.60 46.51
C ASN A 33 18.13 -8.02 45.93
N ALA A 34 17.25 -8.45 45.02
CA ALA A 34 17.34 -9.75 44.35
C ALA A 34 18.68 -9.91 43.61
N TYR A 35 19.16 -8.84 42.94
CA TYR A 35 20.48 -8.81 42.30
C TYR A 35 21.65 -8.76 43.29
N VAL A 36 21.50 -8.14 44.47
CA VAL A 36 22.54 -8.21 45.52
C VAL A 36 22.69 -9.65 46.05
N LEU A 37 21.58 -10.36 46.23
CA LEU A 37 21.57 -11.76 46.68
C LEU A 37 21.93 -12.76 45.55
N ASN A 38 21.75 -12.36 44.30
CA ASN A 38 22.01 -13.17 43.11
C ASN A 38 22.82 -12.38 42.06
N PRO A 39 24.09 -12.02 42.36
CA PRO A 39 24.89 -11.10 41.53
C PRO A 39 25.30 -11.69 40.17
N SER A 40 25.04 -12.98 39.93
CA SER A 40 25.33 -13.65 38.66
C SER A 40 24.22 -13.49 37.61
N ILE A 41 23.05 -12.96 37.98
CA ILE A 41 21.94 -12.69 37.06
C ILE A 41 22.20 -11.34 36.36
N PRO A 42 22.18 -11.28 35.01
CA PRO A 42 22.18 -10.02 34.28
C PRO A 42 21.00 -9.12 34.69
N LYS A 43 21.30 -7.85 34.98
CA LYS A 43 20.30 -6.84 35.37
C LYS A 43 19.25 -6.65 34.28
N GLY A 44 18.02 -6.29 34.66
CA GLY A 44 16.89 -6.16 33.74
C GLY A 44 16.16 -7.47 33.42
N ILE A 45 16.77 -8.66 33.57
CA ILE A 45 16.09 -9.94 33.25
C ILE A 45 14.84 -10.16 34.12
N LEU A 46 14.95 -9.92 35.43
CA LEU A 46 13.84 -10.09 36.35
C LEU A 46 12.71 -9.09 36.04
N GLU A 47 13.08 -7.87 35.68
CA GLU A 47 12.17 -6.82 35.25
C GLU A 47 11.47 -7.17 33.93
N ALA A 48 12.18 -7.75 32.96
CA ALA A 48 11.62 -8.19 31.68
C ALA A 48 10.56 -9.28 31.87
N VAL A 49 10.80 -10.27 32.73
CA VAL A 49 9.82 -11.33 33.02
C VAL A 49 8.58 -10.75 33.71
N ALA A 50 8.76 -9.94 34.75
CA ALA A 50 7.65 -9.30 35.46
C ALA A 50 6.84 -8.35 34.56
N TYR A 51 7.50 -7.57 33.72
CA TYR A 51 6.83 -6.68 32.76
C TYR A 51 6.05 -7.48 31.72
N THR A 52 6.65 -8.52 31.13
CA THR A 52 6.01 -9.27 30.04
C THR A 52 4.81 -10.08 30.50
N GLN A 53 4.89 -10.74 31.67
CA GLN A 53 3.81 -11.61 32.17
C GLN A 53 2.70 -10.86 32.94
N THR A 54 3.04 -9.83 33.71
CA THR A 54 2.05 -9.14 34.58
C THR A 54 2.10 -7.62 34.53
N ARG A 55 2.99 -7.01 33.75
CA ARG A 55 3.25 -5.56 33.74
C ARG A 55 3.59 -5.02 35.14
N PHE A 56 4.37 -5.80 35.90
CA PHE A 56 4.70 -5.59 37.33
C PHE A 56 3.51 -5.69 38.30
N GLU A 57 2.32 -6.10 37.88
CA GLU A 57 1.19 -6.34 38.79
C GLU A 57 1.41 -7.61 39.62
N HIS A 58 1.07 -7.58 40.91
CA HIS A 58 1.09 -8.76 41.76
C HIS A 58 -0.26 -9.50 41.69
N LEU A 59 -0.32 -10.56 40.89
CA LEU A 59 -1.56 -11.29 40.62
C LEU A 59 -1.96 -12.19 41.81
N ASN A 60 -3.09 -11.86 42.44
CA ASN A 60 -3.66 -12.56 43.58
C ASN A 60 -4.83 -13.49 43.19
N PRO A 61 -5.14 -14.54 43.98
CA PRO A 61 -6.20 -15.52 43.68
C PRO A 61 -7.63 -14.97 43.71
N GLU A 62 -7.85 -13.69 43.99
CA GLU A 62 -9.17 -13.03 43.96
C GLU A 62 -9.56 -12.54 42.54
N VAL A 63 -8.67 -12.67 41.56
CA VAL A 63 -8.95 -12.35 40.15
C VAL A 63 -9.80 -13.46 39.52
N ASN A 64 -10.88 -13.06 38.84
CA ASN A 64 -11.80 -13.97 38.13
C ASN A 64 -11.05 -14.86 37.12
N GLU A 65 -11.44 -16.14 37.04
CA GLU A 65 -10.96 -17.04 35.97
C GLU A 65 -11.28 -16.48 34.58
N SER A 66 -10.40 -16.82 33.63
CA SER A 66 -10.57 -16.54 32.20
C SER A 66 -11.89 -17.11 31.66
N CYS A 67 -12.57 -16.37 30.78
CA CYS A 67 -13.83 -16.80 30.19
C CYS A 67 -13.73 -18.07 29.33
N ILE A 68 -12.53 -18.37 28.83
CA ILE A 68 -12.21 -19.58 28.04
C ILE A 68 -11.60 -20.70 28.90
N GLY A 69 -11.58 -20.55 30.23
CA GLY A 69 -11.04 -21.56 31.16
C GLY A 69 -9.51 -21.65 31.22
N TYR A 70 -8.79 -20.64 30.71
CA TYR A 70 -7.32 -20.55 30.76
C TYR A 70 -6.78 -20.72 32.20
N PRO A 71 -5.59 -21.34 32.42
CA PRO A 71 -5.02 -21.51 33.76
C PRO A 71 -4.70 -20.19 34.48
N THR A 72 -4.96 -20.16 35.78
CA THR A 72 -4.67 -19.00 36.64
C THR A 72 -3.17 -18.78 36.85
N THR A 73 -2.74 -17.53 36.67
CA THR A 73 -1.38 -17.01 36.93
C THR A 73 -1.32 -16.34 38.31
N TYR A 74 -0.14 -16.36 38.95
CA TYR A 74 0.05 -15.82 40.30
C TYR A 74 1.37 -15.04 40.48
N GLY A 75 1.33 -14.05 41.38
CA GLY A 75 2.49 -13.27 41.79
C GLY A 75 2.96 -12.26 40.73
N VAL A 76 4.09 -11.58 41.01
CA VAL A 76 4.68 -10.58 40.10
C VAL A 76 5.33 -11.24 38.88
N MET A 77 5.74 -12.50 39.03
CA MET A 77 6.47 -13.24 37.98
C MET A 77 5.54 -14.08 37.08
N GLY A 78 4.21 -13.97 37.24
CA GLY A 78 3.22 -14.62 36.37
C GLY A 78 3.26 -16.15 36.38
N LEU A 79 3.34 -16.76 37.55
CA LEU A 79 3.60 -18.20 37.70
C LEU A 79 2.31 -19.04 37.75
N VAL A 80 2.30 -20.16 37.03
CA VAL A 80 1.17 -21.11 36.92
C VAL A 80 1.40 -22.29 37.87
N GLN A 81 0.43 -22.55 38.76
CA GLN A 81 0.45 -23.71 39.66
C GLN A 81 -0.08 -24.99 39.02
N ASN A 82 -1.18 -24.87 38.27
CA ASN A 82 -1.88 -25.97 37.64
C ASN A 82 -2.16 -25.61 36.18
N GLY A 83 -1.25 -26.01 35.30
CA GLY A 83 -1.37 -25.84 33.85
C GLY A 83 -2.38 -26.75 33.16
N LYS A 84 -3.29 -27.39 33.92
CA LYS A 84 -4.40 -28.23 33.44
C LYS A 84 -3.92 -29.35 32.48
N ASN A 85 -2.81 -30.01 32.84
CA ASN A 85 -2.13 -31.07 32.09
C ASN A 85 -1.60 -30.68 30.69
N TYR A 86 -1.48 -29.38 30.41
CA TYR A 86 -1.01 -28.87 29.12
C TYR A 86 0.14 -27.86 29.28
N PHE A 87 -0.07 -26.80 30.07
CA PHE A 87 1.01 -25.92 30.49
C PHE A 87 1.83 -26.56 31.61
N ARG A 88 3.10 -26.16 31.73
CA ARG A 88 4.00 -26.57 32.82
C ARG A 88 3.66 -25.81 34.09
N ASN A 89 3.70 -26.52 35.21
CA ASN A 89 3.50 -25.96 36.56
C ASN A 89 4.75 -25.22 37.04
N ASN A 90 5.12 -24.12 36.37
CA ASN A 90 6.36 -23.40 36.65
C ASN A 90 6.42 -22.82 38.07
N LEU A 91 5.27 -22.54 38.73
CA LEU A 91 5.25 -22.17 40.15
C LEU A 91 5.85 -23.26 41.04
N ILE A 92 5.47 -24.53 40.80
CA ILE A 92 5.97 -25.68 41.58
C ILE A 92 7.49 -25.80 41.39
N LYS A 93 7.97 -25.65 40.14
CA LYS A 93 9.40 -25.69 39.82
C LYS A 93 10.19 -24.55 40.47
N VAL A 94 9.67 -23.32 40.43
CA VAL A 94 10.28 -22.15 41.10
C VAL A 94 10.32 -22.36 42.62
N ALA A 95 9.25 -22.90 43.22
CA ALA A 95 9.22 -23.23 44.65
C ALA A 95 10.27 -24.28 45.03
N GLN A 96 10.39 -25.36 44.24
CA GLN A 96 11.39 -26.42 44.45
C GLN A 96 12.83 -25.91 44.35
N LEU A 97 13.15 -25.12 43.32
CA LEU A 97 14.51 -24.61 43.10
C LEU A 97 14.92 -23.48 44.05
N SER A 98 13.95 -22.73 44.59
CA SER A 98 14.20 -21.64 45.54
C SER A 98 14.13 -22.04 47.01
N GLY A 99 13.47 -23.16 47.33
CA GLY A 99 13.13 -23.54 48.70
C GLY A 99 12.02 -22.68 49.35
N ILE A 100 11.41 -21.75 48.61
CA ILE A 100 10.32 -20.90 49.10
C ILE A 100 8.99 -21.57 48.76
N ARG A 101 8.09 -21.70 49.75
CA ARG A 101 6.79 -22.37 49.57
C ARG A 101 5.91 -21.62 48.56
N GLU A 102 5.19 -22.38 47.73
CA GLU A 102 4.26 -21.84 46.73
C GLU A 102 3.26 -20.84 47.31
N THR A 103 2.76 -21.07 48.53
CA THR A 103 1.85 -20.15 49.23
C THR A 103 2.47 -18.79 49.51
N GLU A 104 3.76 -18.75 49.85
CA GLU A 104 4.49 -17.48 50.10
C GLU A 104 4.78 -16.74 48.79
N ILE A 105 5.13 -17.47 47.73
CA ILE A 105 5.37 -16.93 46.38
C ILE A 105 4.10 -16.26 45.83
N LYS A 106 2.93 -16.84 46.08
CA LYS A 106 1.63 -16.27 45.67
C LYS A 106 1.23 -15.03 46.46
N GLN A 107 1.57 -14.95 47.74
CA GLN A 107 1.06 -13.92 48.67
C GLN A 107 1.96 -12.69 48.82
N SER A 108 3.24 -12.79 48.44
CA SER A 108 4.22 -11.72 48.64
C SER A 108 4.93 -11.35 47.33
N PRO A 109 4.88 -10.09 46.88
CA PRO A 109 5.68 -9.60 45.76
C PRO A 109 7.18 -9.86 45.94
N GLU A 110 7.67 -9.68 47.16
CA GLU A 110 9.07 -9.93 47.52
C GLU A 110 9.43 -11.40 47.35
N LYS A 111 8.62 -12.32 47.91
CA LYS A 111 8.87 -13.76 47.76
C LYS A 111 8.71 -14.22 46.31
N SER A 112 7.82 -13.60 45.53
CA SER A 112 7.66 -13.87 44.10
C SER A 112 8.93 -13.57 43.30
N ILE A 113 9.47 -12.36 43.46
CA ILE A 113 10.69 -11.92 42.77
C ILE A 113 11.91 -12.70 43.27
N LEU A 114 12.07 -12.85 44.59
CA LEU A 114 13.21 -13.57 45.17
C LEU A 114 13.21 -15.07 44.82
N ALA A 115 12.05 -15.74 44.83
CA ALA A 115 11.98 -17.15 44.45
C ALA A 115 12.39 -17.36 42.99
N TYR A 116 11.92 -16.51 42.08
CA TYR A 116 12.32 -16.58 40.68
C TYR A 116 13.81 -16.31 40.49
N ALA A 117 14.37 -15.31 41.19
CA ALA A 117 15.80 -15.02 41.15
C ALA A 117 16.66 -16.19 41.66
N VAL A 118 16.30 -16.80 42.80
CA VAL A 118 17.04 -17.96 43.32
C VAL A 118 16.92 -19.17 42.39
N ALA A 119 15.73 -19.42 41.82
CA ALA A 119 15.52 -20.50 40.85
C ALA A 119 16.33 -20.28 39.55
N PHE A 120 16.42 -19.04 39.08
CA PHE A 120 17.28 -18.65 37.95
C PHE A 120 18.75 -18.90 38.25
N SER A 121 19.26 -18.47 39.41
CA SER A 121 20.64 -18.73 39.85
C SER A 121 20.95 -20.21 40.07
N ALA A 122 19.97 -21.01 40.51
CA ALA A 122 20.13 -22.47 40.63
C ALA A 122 20.36 -23.09 39.25
N LEU A 123 19.48 -22.80 38.29
CA LEU A 123 19.61 -23.25 36.90
C LEU A 123 20.88 -22.72 36.23
N GLN A 124 21.31 -21.50 36.52
CA GLN A 124 22.56 -20.93 36.03
C GLN A 124 23.78 -21.76 36.46
N ARG A 125 23.81 -22.20 37.73
CA ARG A 125 24.86 -23.09 38.25
C ARG A 125 24.76 -24.49 37.65
N GLU A 126 23.56 -25.07 37.57
CA GLU A 126 23.33 -26.40 36.99
C GLU A 126 23.77 -26.49 35.52
N ASN A 127 23.57 -25.41 34.75
CA ASN A 127 23.95 -25.34 33.34
C ASN A 127 25.36 -24.74 33.10
N ASN A 128 26.11 -24.42 34.16
CA ASN A 128 27.43 -23.79 34.10
C ASN A 128 27.50 -22.47 33.28
N ILE A 129 26.43 -21.67 33.29
CA ILE A 129 26.33 -20.44 32.49
C ILE A 129 27.03 -19.27 33.22
N ASN A 130 28.25 -18.96 32.80
CA ASN A 130 29.02 -17.80 33.26
C ASN A 130 29.43 -16.92 32.07
N SER A 131 28.48 -16.16 31.54
CA SER A 131 28.65 -15.34 30.33
C SER A 131 28.12 -13.92 30.52
N THR A 132 28.71 -12.97 29.78
CA THR A 132 28.19 -11.60 29.66
C THR A 132 27.17 -11.44 28.54
N LYS A 133 26.95 -12.47 27.70
CA LYS A 133 25.99 -12.43 26.59
C LYS A 133 24.62 -12.95 27.02
N LEU A 134 23.57 -12.17 26.81
CA LEU A 134 22.20 -12.52 27.20
C LEU A 134 21.71 -13.83 26.59
N LYS A 135 22.10 -14.13 25.35
CA LYS A 135 21.67 -15.33 24.61
C LYS A 135 21.97 -16.65 25.35
N ASP A 136 23.05 -16.67 26.13
CA ASP A 136 23.49 -17.87 26.85
C ASP A 136 22.57 -18.19 28.05
N TYR A 137 21.67 -17.27 28.43
CA TYR A 137 20.68 -17.42 29.50
C TYR A 137 19.29 -17.88 29.00
N LEU A 138 19.06 -17.93 27.68
CA LEU A 138 17.78 -18.37 27.11
C LEU A 138 17.32 -19.77 27.60
N PRO A 139 18.20 -20.78 27.78
CA PRO A 139 17.79 -22.07 28.34
C PRO A 139 17.18 -21.98 29.75
N ILE A 140 17.60 -21.01 30.57
CA ILE A 140 17.04 -20.78 31.91
C ILE A 140 15.62 -20.18 31.80
N LEU A 141 15.42 -19.22 30.89
CA LEU A 141 14.10 -18.63 30.64
C LEU A 141 13.11 -19.67 30.11
N ILE A 142 13.53 -20.52 29.16
CA ILE A 142 12.76 -21.68 28.69
C ILE A 142 12.47 -22.65 29.85
N ALA A 143 13.43 -22.88 30.74
CA ALA A 143 13.27 -23.78 31.88
C ALA A 143 12.30 -23.25 32.96
N LEU A 144 12.07 -21.93 33.05
CA LEU A 144 11.19 -21.27 34.02
C LEU A 144 9.84 -20.82 33.43
N SER A 145 9.64 -20.89 32.12
CA SER A 145 8.34 -20.64 31.49
C SER A 145 7.30 -21.73 31.77
N GLU A 146 6.04 -21.32 31.80
CA GLU A 146 4.80 -22.11 31.80
C GLU A 146 4.50 -22.79 30.46
N LEU A 147 5.00 -22.26 29.34
CA LEU A 147 4.74 -22.78 28.00
C LEU A 147 5.27 -24.22 27.86
N PRO A 148 4.59 -25.12 27.12
CA PRO A 148 5.12 -26.47 26.86
C PRO A 148 6.46 -26.44 26.13
N VAL A 149 7.26 -27.50 26.27
CA VAL A 149 8.48 -27.73 25.49
C VAL A 149 8.26 -28.99 24.67
N SER A 150 8.15 -28.82 23.36
CA SER A 150 7.80 -29.85 22.40
C SER A 150 8.41 -29.52 21.05
N ASN A 151 8.56 -30.54 20.20
CA ASN A 151 9.13 -30.40 18.87
C ASN A 151 8.08 -30.01 17.81
N ASP A 152 6.87 -29.63 18.22
CA ASP A 152 5.89 -29.06 17.30
C ASP A 152 6.19 -27.58 17.08
N LEU A 153 5.96 -27.15 15.84
CA LEU A 153 6.33 -25.84 15.34
C LEU A 153 5.65 -24.69 16.09
N GLN A 154 4.43 -24.92 16.58
CA GLN A 154 3.58 -23.85 17.08
C GLN A 154 3.88 -23.57 18.55
N ASN A 155 4.22 -24.58 19.34
CA ASN A 155 4.77 -24.39 20.67
C ASN A 155 6.23 -23.88 20.63
N ASP A 156 7.04 -24.29 19.64
CA ASP A 156 8.34 -23.68 19.38
C ASP A 156 8.20 -22.18 19.03
N PHE A 157 7.27 -21.82 18.14
CA PHE A 157 6.96 -20.42 17.83
C PHE A 157 6.45 -19.65 19.06
N ALA A 158 5.53 -20.22 19.84
CA ALA A 158 5.01 -19.57 21.05
C ALA A 158 6.12 -19.29 22.07
N MET A 159 7.05 -20.24 22.25
CA MET A 159 8.25 -20.07 23.07
C MET A 159 9.16 -18.96 22.52
N ASN A 160 9.46 -18.98 21.22
CA ASN A 160 10.33 -17.96 20.61
C ASN A 160 9.68 -16.56 20.58
N ALA A 161 8.36 -16.46 20.48
CA ALA A 161 7.62 -15.20 20.62
C ALA A 161 7.69 -14.64 22.05
N HIS A 162 7.58 -15.50 23.06
CA HIS A 162 7.79 -15.12 24.46
C HIS A 162 9.24 -14.63 24.69
N LEU A 163 10.25 -15.38 24.22
CA LEU A 163 11.66 -14.99 24.32
C LEU A 163 11.96 -13.70 23.54
N TYR A 164 11.37 -13.52 22.35
CA TYR A 164 11.51 -12.28 21.59
C TYR A 164 10.99 -11.06 22.37
N GLN A 165 9.83 -11.17 23.01
CA GLN A 165 9.26 -10.08 23.81
C GLN A 165 10.15 -9.71 25.02
N LEU A 166 10.81 -10.70 25.65
CA LEU A 166 11.82 -10.48 26.70
C LEU A 166 13.07 -9.77 26.15
N CYS A 167 13.64 -10.26 25.05
CA CYS A 167 14.81 -9.66 24.42
C CYS A 167 14.52 -8.24 23.86
N TRP A 168 13.32 -7.99 23.34
CA TRP A 168 12.87 -6.67 22.89
C TRP A 168 12.81 -5.66 24.04
N PHE A 169 12.25 -6.05 25.19
CA PHE A 169 12.24 -5.22 26.40
C PHE A 169 13.66 -4.84 26.84
N LEU A 170 14.56 -5.84 26.86
CA LEU A 170 15.94 -5.64 27.28
C LEU A 170 16.78 -4.82 26.27
N ASN A 171 16.41 -4.82 24.99
CA ASN A 171 17.09 -4.09 23.92
C ASN A 171 16.56 -2.66 23.71
N ASN A 172 15.50 -2.26 24.42
CA ASN A 172 14.87 -0.96 24.26
C ASN A 172 15.46 0.05 25.27
N THR A 173 16.13 1.07 24.74
CA THR A 173 16.85 2.09 25.54
C THR A 173 15.95 2.83 26.51
N GLN A 174 14.69 3.07 26.15
CA GLN A 174 13.72 3.74 27.02
C GLN A 174 13.40 2.89 28.27
N PHE A 175 13.38 1.56 28.14
CA PHE A 175 13.23 0.66 29.29
C PHE A 175 14.53 0.57 30.11
N GLN A 176 15.69 0.49 29.45
CA GLN A 176 17.00 0.49 30.13
C GLN A 176 17.18 1.71 31.05
N GLU A 177 16.89 2.91 30.53
CA GLU A 177 16.92 4.17 31.28
C GLU A 177 15.89 4.19 32.43
N SER A 178 14.64 3.77 32.16
CA SER A 178 13.53 3.90 33.11
C SER A 178 13.58 2.91 34.28
N TYR A 179 14.22 1.75 34.11
CA TYR A 179 14.34 0.72 35.14
C TYR A 179 15.78 0.53 35.65
N GLU A 180 16.69 1.44 35.31
CA GLU A 180 18.09 1.51 35.79
C GLU A 180 18.93 0.23 35.54
N PHE A 181 18.74 -0.43 34.40
CA PHE A 181 19.58 -1.56 33.98
C PHE A 181 20.57 -1.17 32.87
N PRO A 182 21.68 -1.91 32.69
CA PRO A 182 22.73 -1.56 31.73
C PRO A 182 22.22 -1.42 30.30
N HIS A 183 22.86 -0.58 29.50
CA HIS A 183 22.58 -0.46 28.08
C HIS A 183 23.03 -1.74 27.36
N TYR A 184 22.06 -2.57 26.97
CA TYR A 184 22.31 -3.80 26.22
C TYR A 184 22.13 -3.53 24.72
N GLU A 185 23.15 -3.89 23.94
CA GLU A 185 23.05 -4.01 22.49
C GLU A 185 22.87 -5.49 22.15
N ILE A 186 21.62 -5.94 22.12
CA ILE A 186 21.26 -7.33 21.86
C ILE A 186 21.11 -7.49 20.35
N ASP A 187 22.02 -8.26 19.75
CA ASP A 187 21.83 -8.73 18.38
C ASP A 187 20.70 -9.76 18.34
N LEU A 188 19.47 -9.28 18.13
CA LEU A 188 18.30 -10.13 17.95
C LEU A 188 18.43 -11.04 16.71
N LYS A 189 19.29 -10.70 15.73
CA LYS A 189 19.57 -11.53 14.54
C LYS A 189 20.54 -12.65 14.89
N GLU A 190 21.49 -12.44 15.82
CA GLU A 190 22.30 -13.51 16.42
C GLU A 190 21.44 -14.52 17.19
N ILE A 191 20.41 -14.05 17.92
CA ILE A 191 19.53 -14.91 18.73
C ILE A 191 18.51 -15.67 17.88
N PHE A 192 17.74 -14.97 17.05
CA PHE A 192 16.58 -15.53 16.37
C PHE A 192 16.81 -15.82 14.87
N GLY A 193 17.99 -15.52 14.34
CA GLY A 193 18.35 -15.85 12.95
C GLY A 193 17.34 -15.31 11.93
N ASP A 194 16.91 -16.14 10.98
CA ASP A 194 15.88 -15.75 10.00
C ASP A 194 14.49 -15.63 10.61
N ASN A 195 14.23 -16.32 11.72
CA ASN A 195 12.96 -16.22 12.44
C ASN A 195 12.75 -14.84 13.04
N LEU A 196 13.80 -14.02 13.23
CA LEU A 196 13.67 -12.63 13.68
C LEU A 196 12.70 -11.82 12.80
N GLN A 197 12.82 -11.96 11.47
CA GLN A 197 11.97 -11.22 10.53
C GLN A 197 10.49 -11.58 10.69
N VAL A 198 10.21 -12.78 11.20
CA VAL A 198 8.86 -13.25 11.52
C VAL A 198 8.45 -12.77 12.90
N LEU A 199 9.28 -12.93 13.92
CA LEU A 199 8.99 -12.49 15.30
C LEU A 199 8.79 -10.97 15.41
N GLN A 200 9.41 -10.19 14.51
CA GLN A 200 9.20 -8.74 14.34
C GLN A 200 8.10 -8.37 13.33
N ALA A 201 7.48 -9.34 12.65
CA ALA A 201 6.44 -9.05 11.68
C ALA A 201 5.16 -8.63 12.38
N LYS A 202 4.59 -7.49 11.97
CA LYS A 202 3.24 -7.08 12.37
C LYS A 202 2.20 -8.15 12.04
N ASN A 203 2.44 -8.87 10.94
CA ASN A 203 1.63 -9.96 10.43
C ASN A 203 2.54 -11.19 10.25
N ILE A 204 2.36 -12.17 11.13
CA ILE A 204 2.89 -13.54 11.01
C ILE A 204 1.81 -14.38 10.27
N ASN A 205 2.02 -15.67 10.00
CA ASN A 205 1.01 -16.56 9.42
C ASN A 205 1.36 -18.04 9.65
N ILE A 206 0.48 -18.78 10.32
CA ILE A 206 0.68 -20.13 10.85
C ILE A 206 -0.35 -21.10 10.26
N SER A 207 0.03 -22.37 10.21
CA SER A 207 -0.81 -23.50 9.81
C SER A 207 -0.35 -24.73 10.60
N GLU A 208 -1.06 -25.85 10.45
CA GLU A 208 -0.74 -27.13 11.09
C GLU A 208 0.73 -27.57 10.94
N ASN A 209 1.42 -27.12 9.88
CA ASN A 209 2.81 -27.48 9.63
C ASN A 209 3.80 -26.30 9.51
N LYS A 210 3.37 -25.02 9.51
CA LYS A 210 4.20 -23.86 9.05
C LYS A 210 3.91 -22.57 9.81
N VAL A 211 4.90 -21.69 9.95
CA VAL A 211 4.80 -20.32 10.49
C VAL A 211 5.56 -19.40 9.52
N MET A 212 5.14 -18.15 9.33
CA MET A 212 5.65 -17.19 8.32
C MET A 212 5.51 -15.75 8.84
N GLY A 213 6.20 -14.74 8.30
CA GLY A 213 5.97 -13.32 8.59
C GLY A 213 6.89 -12.41 7.78
N ASN A 214 6.43 -11.22 7.40
CA ASN A 214 7.12 -10.32 6.45
C ASN A 214 7.54 -11.01 5.11
N GLY A 215 6.82 -12.05 4.68
CA GLY A 215 7.15 -12.87 3.51
C GLY A 215 8.15 -14.01 3.76
N THR A 216 8.80 -14.05 4.93
CA THR A 216 9.79 -15.07 5.33
C THR A 216 9.12 -16.21 6.09
N ALA A 217 9.54 -17.46 5.87
CA ALA A 217 9.10 -18.58 6.70
C ALA A 217 9.79 -18.54 8.06
N TYR A 218 9.03 -18.63 9.15
CA TYR A 218 9.59 -19.02 10.43
C TYR A 218 9.84 -20.51 10.34
N LYS A 219 11.11 -20.82 10.48
CA LYS A 219 11.63 -22.16 10.42
C LYS A 219 11.49 -22.72 11.84
N LEU A 220 10.67 -23.76 12.02
CA LEU A 220 11.17 -24.91 12.79
C LEU A 220 12.59 -25.18 12.30
N SER A 221 13.51 -25.62 13.14
CA SER A 221 14.88 -25.93 12.72
C SER A 221 14.89 -26.94 11.53
N GLN A 222 14.80 -26.42 10.29
CA GLN A 222 14.60 -27.04 8.95
C GLN A 222 13.15 -27.07 8.32
N ASN A 223 12.97 -26.32 7.21
CA ASN A 223 12.21 -26.51 5.93
C ASN A 223 10.63 -26.47 5.72
N ASN A 224 10.21 -25.46 4.91
CA ASN A 224 9.28 -25.43 3.71
C ASN A 224 7.70 -25.41 3.70
N LEU A 225 7.13 -24.29 3.16
CA LEU A 225 5.96 -24.10 2.20
C LEU A 225 4.47 -23.77 2.61
N LEU A 226 4.09 -22.49 2.80
CA LEU A 226 2.72 -21.88 2.67
C LEU A 226 1.66 -22.21 3.77
N LEU A 227 0.68 -21.36 4.17
CA LEU A 227 -0.37 -20.66 3.39
C LEU A 227 -1.08 -19.57 4.25
N GLN A 228 -1.57 -18.45 3.67
CA GLN A 228 -2.10 -17.24 4.36
C GLN A 228 -3.49 -17.38 5.03
N SER A 229 -3.82 -16.48 5.97
CA SER A 229 -5.19 -16.22 6.48
C SER A 229 -6.17 -15.91 5.34
N PRO A 230 -7.29 -16.65 5.22
CA PRO A 230 -8.24 -16.48 4.12
C PRO A 230 -9.31 -15.41 4.38
N ASP A 231 -9.62 -15.09 5.64
CA ASP A 231 -10.73 -14.19 6.00
C ASP A 231 -10.22 -12.76 6.24
N TYR A 232 -9.14 -12.58 7.02
CA TYR A 232 -8.48 -11.27 7.21
C TYR A 232 -6.98 -11.37 6.85
N PRO A 233 -6.53 -10.90 5.68
CA PRO A 233 -5.16 -11.10 5.18
C PRO A 233 -4.02 -10.50 6.03
N SER A 234 -4.35 -9.64 7.00
CA SER A 234 -3.38 -9.09 7.96
C SER A 234 -3.30 -9.89 9.27
N ALA A 235 -4.21 -10.82 9.53
CA ALA A 235 -4.10 -11.74 10.66
C ALA A 235 -3.16 -12.92 10.36
N ILE A 236 -2.56 -13.39 11.43
CA ILE A 236 -1.86 -14.66 11.52
C ILE A 236 -2.90 -15.76 11.53
N TYR A 237 -3.10 -16.52 10.46
CA TYR A 237 -3.84 -17.76 10.63
C TYR A 237 -3.08 -18.63 11.64
N ASP A 238 -3.73 -19.27 12.59
CA ASP A 238 -3.14 -20.31 13.44
C ASP A 238 -4.23 -21.27 13.93
N PRO A 239 -4.82 -22.04 13.01
CA PRO A 239 -6.07 -22.73 13.28
C PRO A 239 -5.93 -23.74 14.43
N THR A 240 -6.90 -23.72 15.35
CA THR A 240 -7.15 -24.90 16.16
C THR A 240 -7.76 -26.01 15.31
N SER A 241 -7.52 -27.26 15.67
CA SER A 241 -8.11 -28.45 15.01
C SER A 241 -9.47 -28.85 15.60
N CYS A 242 -9.94 -28.16 16.64
CA CYS A 242 -11.09 -28.57 17.46
C CYS A 242 -11.78 -27.38 18.15
N ASN A 243 -12.81 -27.65 18.96
CA ASN A 243 -13.64 -26.64 19.63
C ASN A 243 -14.36 -25.65 18.68
N TYR A 244 -14.62 -26.04 17.43
CA TYR A 244 -15.47 -25.29 16.49
C TYR A 244 -16.40 -26.27 15.75
N SER A 245 -17.33 -25.71 14.95
CA SER A 245 -18.32 -26.50 14.20
C SER A 245 -18.88 -25.71 13.02
N SER A 246 -19.73 -26.33 12.19
CA SER A 246 -20.45 -25.61 11.13
C SER A 246 -21.38 -24.52 11.69
N ARG A 247 -21.53 -23.40 10.97
CA ARG A 247 -22.58 -22.40 11.21
C ARG A 247 -23.97 -22.84 10.73
N ASN A 248 -24.07 -23.96 10.01
CA ASN A 248 -25.33 -24.48 9.44
C ASN A 248 -26.11 -23.45 8.60
N GLY A 249 -25.40 -22.62 7.83
CA GLY A 249 -25.98 -21.58 6.99
C GLY A 249 -26.40 -20.29 7.71
N VAL A 250 -26.16 -20.17 9.02
CA VAL A 250 -26.37 -18.91 9.76
C VAL A 250 -25.30 -17.90 9.33
N GLY A 251 -25.74 -16.75 8.80
CA GLY A 251 -24.87 -15.65 8.42
C GLY A 251 -24.30 -14.91 9.63
N ILE A 252 -23.08 -14.40 9.47
CA ILE A 252 -22.42 -13.55 10.47
C ILE A 252 -23.15 -12.20 10.51
N SER A 253 -23.49 -11.72 11.70
CA SER A 253 -24.23 -10.45 11.86
C SER A 253 -23.83 -9.64 13.10
N ALA A 254 -22.83 -10.11 13.87
CA ALA A 254 -22.30 -9.42 15.03
C ALA A 254 -20.81 -9.76 15.29
N VAL A 255 -20.13 -8.88 16.03
CA VAL A 255 -18.74 -9.06 16.49
C VAL A 255 -18.71 -8.94 18.00
N THR A 256 -18.04 -9.89 18.66
CA THR A 256 -17.92 -9.95 20.13
C THR A 256 -16.48 -9.63 20.55
N ILE A 257 -16.35 -8.61 21.40
CA ILE A 257 -15.07 -8.21 22.00
C ILE A 257 -14.89 -8.94 23.34
N HIS A 258 -13.79 -9.68 23.46
CA HIS A 258 -13.41 -10.52 24.60
C HIS A 258 -12.05 -10.13 25.19
N PHE A 259 -11.74 -10.62 26.40
CA PHE A 259 -10.42 -10.51 27.04
C PHE A 259 -9.98 -11.84 27.64
N VAL A 260 -8.71 -12.17 27.42
CA VAL A 260 -8.12 -13.47 27.78
C VAL A 260 -8.01 -13.69 29.29
N GLN A 261 -7.75 -12.64 30.08
CA GLN A 261 -7.25 -12.75 31.48
C GLN A 261 -5.93 -13.53 31.53
N GLY A 262 -5.01 -13.23 30.61
CA GLY A 262 -3.77 -13.98 30.40
C GLY A 262 -2.95 -13.46 29.21
N SER A 263 -1.84 -14.15 28.91
CA SER A 263 -0.90 -13.78 27.86
C SER A 263 -1.36 -14.22 26.46
N TYR A 264 -0.87 -13.51 25.43
CA TYR A 264 -1.19 -13.77 24.02
C TYR A 264 -0.80 -15.18 23.56
N ALA A 265 0.45 -15.58 23.83
CA ALA A 265 0.95 -16.91 23.49
C ALA A 265 0.21 -18.02 24.27
N GLY A 266 -0.17 -17.73 25.51
CA GLY A 266 -1.02 -18.58 26.33
C GLY A 266 -2.37 -18.85 25.68
N CYS A 267 -3.11 -17.80 25.29
CA CYS A 267 -4.41 -17.92 24.64
C CYS A 267 -4.38 -18.79 23.38
N ILE A 268 -3.42 -18.52 22.48
CA ILE A 268 -3.21 -19.27 21.23
C ILE A 268 -2.97 -20.76 21.52
N SER A 269 -2.07 -21.06 22.46
CA SER A 269 -1.73 -22.45 22.81
C SER A 269 -2.92 -23.15 23.51
N TRP A 270 -3.71 -22.43 24.31
CA TRP A 270 -4.89 -22.99 24.99
C TRP A 270 -6.04 -23.36 24.04
N PHE A 271 -6.32 -22.56 23.01
CA PHE A 271 -7.37 -22.90 22.04
C PHE A 271 -7.06 -24.14 21.19
N LYS A 272 -5.80 -24.59 21.14
CA LYS A 272 -5.40 -25.85 20.50
C LYS A 272 -5.61 -27.08 21.39
N ASN A 273 -5.91 -26.90 22.67
CA ASN A 273 -6.31 -27.98 23.55
C ASN A 273 -7.78 -28.36 23.30
N CYS A 274 -8.01 -29.51 22.67
CA CYS A 274 -9.37 -30.01 22.40
C CYS A 274 -10.19 -30.33 23.66
N ASN A 275 -9.56 -30.40 24.83
CA ASN A 275 -10.26 -30.55 26.11
C ASN A 275 -10.65 -29.20 26.74
N ALA A 276 -10.24 -28.06 26.16
CA ALA A 276 -10.61 -26.73 26.65
C ALA A 276 -12.09 -26.40 26.42
N ASN A 277 -12.75 -27.02 25.43
CA ASN A 277 -14.13 -26.74 25.03
C ASN A 277 -14.41 -25.26 24.68
N ALA A 278 -13.38 -24.52 24.27
CA ALA A 278 -13.46 -23.11 23.92
C ALA A 278 -12.58 -22.79 22.69
N SER A 279 -13.02 -21.82 21.88
CA SER A 279 -12.25 -21.22 20.78
C SER A 279 -12.83 -19.86 20.39
N ALA A 280 -11.98 -18.91 19.98
CA ALA A 280 -12.40 -17.66 19.35
C ALA A 280 -11.96 -17.61 17.88
N HIS A 281 -12.45 -16.64 17.13
CA HIS A 281 -12.00 -16.42 15.74
C HIS A 281 -10.64 -15.73 15.71
N TYR A 282 -10.42 -14.73 16.56
CA TYR A 282 -9.19 -13.93 16.58
C TYR A 282 -8.64 -13.70 18.01
N VAL A 283 -7.34 -13.43 18.13
CA VAL A 283 -6.60 -13.08 19.36
C VAL A 283 -5.66 -11.91 19.05
N ILE A 284 -5.61 -10.87 19.90
CA ILE A 284 -4.83 -9.64 19.67
C ILE A 284 -3.82 -9.40 20.79
N ARG A 285 -2.55 -9.16 20.41
CA ARG A 285 -1.45 -8.84 21.33
C ARG A 285 -1.50 -7.38 21.76
N SER A 286 -1.26 -7.13 23.05
CA SER A 286 -1.36 -5.80 23.65
C SER A 286 -0.18 -4.90 23.28
N SER A 287 1.04 -5.42 23.23
CA SER A 287 2.25 -4.59 23.03
C SER A 287 2.31 -3.89 21.67
N ASP A 288 1.89 -4.55 20.61
CA ASP A 288 2.07 -4.07 19.23
C ASP A 288 0.85 -4.28 18.31
N GLY A 289 -0.24 -4.86 18.81
CA GLY A 289 -1.47 -5.07 18.06
C GLY A 289 -1.49 -6.31 17.16
N GLN A 290 -0.48 -7.18 17.23
CA GLN A 290 -0.39 -8.38 16.41
C GLN A 290 -1.65 -9.27 16.53
N VAL A 291 -2.31 -9.60 15.40
CA VAL A 291 -3.59 -10.33 15.36
C VAL A 291 -3.40 -11.78 14.91
N THR A 292 -3.95 -12.77 15.62
CA THR A 292 -3.98 -14.20 15.22
C THR A 292 -5.40 -14.72 15.05
N GLN A 293 -5.75 -15.24 13.88
CA GLN A 293 -6.98 -15.96 13.57
C GLN A 293 -6.88 -17.45 13.94
N MET A 294 -7.65 -17.90 14.93
CA MET A 294 -7.67 -19.29 15.42
C MET A 294 -8.78 -20.14 14.82
N VAL A 295 -9.85 -19.54 14.28
CA VAL A 295 -10.97 -20.22 13.61
C VAL A 295 -11.43 -19.39 12.41
N LEU A 296 -11.75 -20.06 11.29
CA LEU A 296 -12.30 -19.40 10.10
C LEU A 296 -13.62 -18.69 10.41
N GLU A 297 -13.84 -17.51 9.84
CA GLU A 297 -15.11 -16.79 10.00
C GLU A 297 -16.29 -17.59 9.49
N SER A 298 -16.12 -18.34 8.40
CA SER A 298 -17.10 -19.29 7.87
C SER A 298 -17.52 -20.40 8.85
N LEU A 299 -16.75 -20.63 9.92
CA LEU A 299 -16.99 -21.63 10.95
C LEU A 299 -17.45 -20.99 12.27
N LYS A 300 -18.17 -21.78 13.07
CA LYS A 300 -18.67 -21.40 14.39
C LYS A 300 -17.65 -21.78 15.46
N ALA A 301 -16.84 -20.82 15.89
CA ALA A 301 -16.02 -20.92 17.10
C ALA A 301 -16.91 -21.00 18.36
N TRP A 302 -16.33 -21.39 19.50
CA TRP A 302 -17.04 -21.60 20.77
C TRP A 302 -16.55 -20.58 21.83
N HIS A 303 -17.07 -19.35 21.77
CA HIS A 303 -16.62 -18.21 22.60
C HIS A 303 -17.73 -17.50 23.41
N VAL A 304 -19.00 -17.58 22.99
CA VAL A 304 -20.12 -16.81 23.57
C VAL A 304 -21.44 -17.62 23.62
N GLY A 305 -21.34 -18.91 23.97
CA GLY A 305 -22.50 -19.77 24.26
C GLY A 305 -23.52 -19.90 23.12
N SER A 306 -24.74 -19.43 23.35
CA SER A 306 -25.85 -19.46 22.38
C SER A 306 -25.66 -18.55 21.18
N GLU A 307 -24.83 -17.50 21.29
CA GLU A 307 -24.72 -16.47 20.24
C GLU A 307 -23.64 -16.79 19.19
N ASN A 308 -22.79 -17.78 19.50
CA ASN A 308 -21.75 -18.35 18.61
C ASN A 308 -22.16 -18.48 17.12
N PRO A 309 -23.37 -18.96 16.74
CA PRO A 309 -23.74 -19.20 15.34
C PRO A 309 -23.63 -17.97 14.43
N TYR A 310 -23.82 -16.76 14.96
CA TYR A 310 -23.87 -15.52 14.17
C TYR A 310 -22.80 -14.48 14.55
N THR A 311 -21.97 -14.77 15.55
CA THR A 311 -20.88 -13.89 16.02
C THR A 311 -19.51 -14.25 15.45
N VAL A 312 -18.62 -13.27 15.40
CA VAL A 312 -17.16 -13.43 15.30
C VAL A 312 -16.52 -12.94 16.60
N GLY A 313 -15.75 -13.78 17.29
CA GLY A 313 -15.14 -13.48 18.58
C GLY A 313 -13.68 -13.01 18.46
N ILE A 314 -13.35 -11.91 19.12
CA ILE A 314 -11.99 -11.33 19.16
C ILE A 314 -11.50 -11.25 20.61
N GLU A 315 -10.54 -12.09 20.97
CA GLU A 315 -9.83 -12.09 22.25
C GLU A 315 -8.73 -11.03 22.29
N HIS A 316 -8.56 -10.38 23.44
CA HIS A 316 -7.51 -9.38 23.67
C HIS A 316 -6.64 -9.80 24.86
N GLU A 317 -5.32 -9.76 24.65
CA GLU A 317 -4.33 -10.06 25.69
C GLU A 317 -4.44 -9.12 26.90
N GLY A 318 -4.24 -9.67 28.10
CA GLY A 318 -4.14 -8.92 29.34
C GLY A 318 -5.32 -9.14 30.28
N TYR A 319 -5.43 -8.25 31.27
CA TYR A 319 -6.35 -8.39 32.40
C TYR A 319 -7.32 -7.19 32.48
N VAL A 320 -8.63 -7.47 32.56
CA VAL A 320 -9.69 -6.45 32.37
C VAL A 320 -9.67 -5.31 33.39
N ASN A 321 -9.09 -5.55 34.58
CA ASN A 321 -9.01 -4.58 35.67
C ASN A 321 -7.79 -3.64 35.58
N ASN A 322 -6.81 -3.94 34.71
CA ASN A 322 -5.57 -3.18 34.58
C ASN A 322 -5.53 -2.39 33.26
N ILE A 323 -5.70 -1.06 33.37
CA ILE A 323 -5.79 -0.15 32.22
C ILE A 323 -4.52 -0.12 31.33
N SER A 324 -3.36 -0.57 31.82
CA SER A 324 -2.10 -0.56 31.05
C SER A 324 -2.11 -1.50 29.84
N TRP A 325 -2.97 -2.52 29.82
CA TRP A 325 -3.11 -3.45 28.70
C TRP A 325 -3.87 -2.86 27.49
N PHE A 326 -4.59 -1.76 27.69
CA PHE A 326 -5.50 -1.16 26.71
C PHE A 326 -4.76 -0.17 25.78
N THR A 327 -3.71 -0.65 25.10
CA THR A 327 -2.77 0.17 24.30
C THR A 327 -3.41 0.72 23.02
N ASN A 328 -2.80 1.77 22.45
CA ASN A 328 -3.22 2.28 21.14
C ASN A 328 -3.04 1.24 20.01
N ALA A 329 -1.99 0.42 20.08
CA ALA A 329 -1.73 -0.62 19.08
C ALA A 329 -2.82 -1.71 19.08
N MET A 330 -3.26 -2.14 20.28
CA MET A 330 -4.41 -3.04 20.44
C MET A 330 -5.70 -2.41 19.89
N TYR A 331 -6.07 -1.20 20.32
CA TYR A 331 -7.30 -0.54 19.87
C TYR A 331 -7.36 -0.33 18.36
N ASN A 332 -6.23 0.08 17.74
CA ASN A 332 -6.16 0.28 16.30
C ASN A 332 -6.34 -1.04 15.56
N SER A 333 -5.58 -2.09 15.93
CA SER A 333 -5.61 -3.38 15.22
C SER A 333 -6.95 -4.11 15.42
N SER A 334 -7.53 -4.02 16.61
CA SER A 334 -8.90 -4.49 16.91
C SER A 334 -9.95 -3.74 16.10
N GLY A 335 -9.82 -2.42 15.98
CA GLY A 335 -10.72 -1.59 15.19
C GLY A 335 -10.59 -1.87 13.69
N ASP A 336 -9.37 -2.08 13.20
CA ASP A 336 -9.08 -2.43 11.81
C ASP A 336 -9.70 -3.78 11.43
N LEU A 337 -9.45 -4.83 12.24
CA LEU A 337 -10.08 -6.14 12.11
C LEU A 337 -11.62 -6.04 12.19
N THR A 338 -12.16 -5.30 13.15
CA THR A 338 -13.60 -5.12 13.30
C THR A 338 -14.23 -4.43 12.10
N ARG A 339 -13.56 -3.44 11.49
CA ARG A 339 -14.03 -2.82 10.25
C ARG A 339 -14.03 -3.82 9.10
N ASP A 340 -13.03 -4.68 9.01
CA ASP A 340 -12.93 -5.71 7.98
C ASP A 340 -14.07 -6.72 8.09
N ILE A 341 -14.23 -7.38 9.25
CA ILE A 341 -15.35 -8.30 9.53
C ILE A 341 -16.69 -7.64 9.19
N CYS A 342 -16.88 -6.37 9.57
CA CYS A 342 -18.12 -5.66 9.26
C CYS A 342 -18.32 -5.39 7.76
N ASN A 343 -17.26 -5.05 7.02
CA ASN A 343 -17.34 -4.87 5.57
C ASN A 343 -17.66 -6.20 4.87
N SER A 344 -16.92 -7.25 5.20
CA SER A 344 -17.02 -8.60 4.61
C SER A 344 -18.39 -9.24 4.85
N ASN A 345 -19.05 -8.91 5.97
CA ASN A 345 -20.34 -9.48 6.37
C ASN A 345 -21.53 -8.49 6.31
N ASN A 346 -21.38 -7.34 5.67
CA ASN A 346 -22.42 -6.29 5.55
C ASN A 346 -23.02 -5.81 6.91
N ILE A 347 -22.22 -5.79 7.97
CA ILE A 347 -22.63 -5.30 9.29
C ILE A 347 -22.47 -3.77 9.30
N ASN A 348 -23.52 -3.04 9.67
CA ASN A 348 -23.40 -1.58 9.80
C ASN A 348 -22.52 -1.21 11.01
N LYS A 349 -21.33 -0.67 10.72
CA LYS A 349 -20.32 -0.21 11.70
C LYS A 349 -20.81 0.90 12.64
N LEU A 350 -21.84 1.65 12.26
CA LEU A 350 -22.49 2.64 13.12
C LEU A 350 -23.21 1.97 14.30
N ARG A 351 -23.55 0.69 14.20
CA ARG A 351 -24.14 -0.11 15.30
C ARG A 351 -23.08 -0.70 16.25
N THR A 352 -21.92 -0.03 16.35
CA THR A 352 -20.89 -0.32 17.36
C THR A 352 -21.26 0.38 18.66
N TYR A 353 -21.11 -0.29 19.81
CA TYR A 353 -21.43 0.35 21.09
C TYR A 353 -20.49 1.53 21.40
N TYR A 354 -21.07 2.64 21.88
CA TYR A 354 -20.36 3.87 22.29
C TYR A 354 -20.83 4.41 23.66
N GLY A 355 -21.54 3.60 24.43
CA GLY A 355 -22.00 3.97 25.77
C GLY A 355 -20.95 3.70 26.86
N PRO A 356 -21.31 3.94 28.14
CA PRO A 356 -20.43 3.62 29.26
C PRO A 356 -20.16 2.11 29.34
N SER A 357 -18.96 1.77 29.77
CA SER A 357 -18.56 0.38 30.06
C SER A 357 -19.31 -0.13 31.28
N CYS A 358 -19.60 -1.44 31.29
CA CYS A 358 -20.36 -2.06 32.36
C CYS A 358 -19.64 -3.32 32.86
N SER A 359 -19.78 -3.56 34.16
CA SER A 359 -19.20 -4.69 34.88
C SER A 359 -20.29 -5.36 35.72
N GLY A 360 -20.71 -6.56 35.33
CA GLY A 360 -21.77 -7.28 36.03
C GLY A 360 -22.38 -8.39 35.17
N SER A 361 -23.42 -9.02 35.70
CA SER A 361 -24.18 -10.04 34.99
C SER A 361 -24.92 -9.48 33.77
N SER A 362 -25.21 -10.33 32.78
CA SER A 362 -25.83 -9.94 31.51
C SER A 362 -27.10 -9.08 31.66
N SER A 363 -27.91 -9.24 32.72
CA SER A 363 -29.11 -8.41 32.94
C SER A 363 -28.85 -6.92 33.22
N GLN A 364 -27.64 -6.54 33.65
CA GLN A 364 -27.25 -5.14 33.89
C GLN A 364 -26.58 -4.50 32.67
N CYS A 365 -26.10 -5.33 31.74
CA CYS A 365 -25.29 -4.95 30.59
C CYS A 365 -25.98 -5.16 29.24
N LEU A 366 -27.19 -5.74 29.24
CA LEU A 366 -27.84 -6.25 28.03
C LEU A 366 -28.09 -5.14 27.00
N LEU A 367 -27.51 -5.30 25.82
CA LEU A 367 -27.79 -4.45 24.67
C LEU A 367 -28.70 -5.18 23.68
N GLY A 368 -29.68 -4.46 23.15
CA GLY A 368 -30.65 -4.97 22.18
C GLY A 368 -30.04 -5.40 20.84
N ALA A 369 -30.90 -5.85 19.93
CA ALA A 369 -30.49 -6.39 18.63
C ALA A 369 -29.96 -5.33 17.64
N CYS A 370 -30.15 -4.03 17.91
CA CYS A 370 -29.53 -2.97 17.12
C CYS A 370 -28.00 -3.03 17.23
N THR A 371 -27.43 -3.08 18.43
CA THR A 371 -25.97 -3.11 18.63
C THR A 371 -25.36 -4.41 18.08
N LYS A 372 -24.48 -4.27 17.08
CA LYS A 372 -23.82 -5.39 16.38
C LYS A 372 -22.36 -5.61 16.78
N VAL A 373 -21.66 -4.59 17.26
CA VAL A 373 -20.30 -4.74 17.83
C VAL A 373 -20.36 -4.39 19.31
N LYS A 374 -20.18 -5.38 20.19
CA LYS A 374 -20.33 -5.25 21.64
C LYS A 374 -19.51 -6.28 22.42
N GLY A 375 -19.37 -6.09 23.72
CA GLY A 375 -18.62 -6.99 24.60
C GLY A 375 -19.38 -8.27 24.91
N HIS A 376 -18.67 -9.29 25.39
CA HIS A 376 -19.23 -10.57 25.84
C HIS A 376 -20.40 -10.36 26.81
N GLN A 377 -20.21 -9.54 27.85
CA GLN A 377 -21.20 -9.28 28.90
C GLN A 377 -22.50 -8.60 28.40
N MET A 378 -22.50 -8.06 27.17
CA MET A 378 -23.61 -7.31 26.56
C MET A 378 -24.56 -8.19 25.71
N PHE A 379 -24.33 -9.50 25.67
CA PHE A 379 -25.22 -10.49 25.07
C PHE A 379 -26.17 -11.13 26.11
N PRO A 380 -27.30 -11.72 25.68
CA PRO A 380 -28.21 -12.44 26.58
C PRO A 380 -27.54 -13.61 27.27
N ASN A 381 -27.98 -13.92 28.49
CA ASN A 381 -27.62 -15.14 29.25
C ASN A 381 -26.13 -15.38 29.53
N GLN A 382 -25.28 -14.36 29.41
CA GLN A 382 -23.84 -14.48 29.66
C GLN A 382 -23.48 -14.34 31.15
N THR A 383 -22.45 -15.06 31.55
CA THR A 383 -21.91 -15.17 32.92
C THR A 383 -20.57 -14.47 33.14
N HIS A 384 -19.94 -13.97 32.07
CA HIS A 384 -18.63 -13.31 32.10
C HIS A 384 -18.75 -11.78 31.99
N THR A 385 -17.68 -11.07 32.35
CA THR A 385 -17.66 -9.60 32.49
C THR A 385 -16.73 -8.88 31.52
N ASP A 386 -16.04 -9.61 30.63
CA ASP A 386 -15.15 -9.07 29.60
C ASP A 386 -15.90 -8.27 28.51
N PRO A 387 -15.31 -7.20 27.94
CA PRO A 387 -13.94 -6.69 28.16
C PRO A 387 -13.76 -5.82 29.43
N GLY A 388 -14.76 -5.80 30.33
CA GLY A 388 -14.67 -5.14 31.64
C GLY A 388 -14.85 -3.62 31.63
N PRO A 389 -14.68 -2.98 32.80
CA PRO A 389 -15.00 -1.57 32.99
C PRO A 389 -14.01 -0.61 32.32
N ASN A 390 -12.80 -1.05 32.00
CA ASN A 390 -11.72 -0.19 31.48
C ASN A 390 -11.68 -0.08 29.95
N TRP A 391 -12.43 -0.91 29.20
CA TRP A 391 -12.49 -0.79 27.75
C TRP A 391 -13.21 0.49 27.32
N ASN A 392 -12.58 1.34 26.52
CA ASN A 392 -13.12 2.64 26.13
C ASN A 392 -13.93 2.52 24.82
N TRP A 393 -15.24 2.30 24.97
CA TRP A 393 -16.17 2.13 23.85
C TRP A 393 -16.29 3.35 22.94
N GLU A 394 -16.24 4.59 23.44
CA GLU A 394 -16.27 5.79 22.58
C GLU A 394 -14.99 5.92 21.72
N LYS A 395 -13.83 5.59 22.29
CA LYS A 395 -12.56 5.51 21.54
C LYS A 395 -12.65 4.43 20.46
N PHE A 396 -13.13 3.24 20.82
CA PHE A 396 -13.25 2.12 19.89
C PHE A 396 -14.25 2.42 18.76
N TYR A 397 -15.42 2.98 19.08
CA TYR A 397 -16.41 3.46 18.11
C TYR A 397 -15.80 4.42 17.09
N LYS A 398 -14.98 5.38 17.55
CA LYS A 398 -14.28 6.33 16.69
C LYS A 398 -13.22 5.70 15.80
N ILE A 399 -12.60 4.58 16.19
CA ILE A 399 -11.62 3.85 15.37
C ILE A 399 -12.31 2.92 14.35
N VAL A 400 -13.42 2.28 14.75
CA VAL A 400 -14.27 1.49 13.84
C VAL A 400 -14.97 2.41 12.81
N ASN A 401 -15.32 3.63 13.22
CA ASN A 401 -15.86 4.68 12.36
C ASN A 401 -14.85 5.83 12.18
N ASN A 402 -13.62 5.49 11.76
CA ASN A 402 -12.51 6.46 11.63
C ASN A 402 -12.67 7.49 10.50
N THR A 403 -13.61 7.30 9.58
CA THR A 403 -13.89 8.22 8.47
C THR A 403 -15.18 8.99 8.72
N TYR A 404 -15.13 10.31 8.51
CA TYR A 404 -16.31 11.16 8.50
C TYR A 404 -16.11 12.36 7.56
N SER A 405 -17.22 12.88 7.05
CA SER A 405 -17.29 14.10 6.25
C SER A 405 -18.16 15.14 6.95
N ILE A 406 -17.79 16.42 6.84
CA ILE A 406 -18.65 17.53 7.28
C ILE A 406 -19.87 17.59 6.34
N THR A 407 -21.08 17.43 6.90
CA THR A 407 -22.38 17.55 6.23
C THR A 407 -22.59 18.98 5.69
N ALA A 408 -22.31 20.00 6.52
CA ALA A 408 -22.27 21.40 6.09
C ALA A 408 -21.37 22.24 7.00
N THR A 409 -20.81 23.32 6.43
CA THR A 409 -20.08 24.36 7.16
C THR A 409 -20.88 25.65 7.14
N TYR A 410 -21.22 26.18 8.31
CA TYR A 410 -21.90 27.46 8.49
C TYR A 410 -20.87 28.57 8.74
N THR A 411 -20.99 29.68 8.01
CA THR A 411 -20.07 30.83 8.04
C THR A 411 -20.77 32.18 8.23
N ALA A 412 -22.11 32.23 8.08
CA ALA A 412 -22.88 33.46 8.24
C ALA A 412 -23.01 33.90 9.71
N ALA A 413 -23.37 35.16 9.95
CA ALA A 413 -23.46 35.72 11.30
C ALA A 413 -24.50 35.07 12.21
N ASN A 414 -25.60 34.62 11.61
CA ASN A 414 -26.65 33.87 12.26
C ASN A 414 -27.40 33.08 11.19
N GLY A 415 -28.25 32.17 11.64
CA GLY A 415 -29.10 31.37 10.77
C GLY A 415 -29.84 30.28 11.54
N ASN A 416 -30.64 29.52 10.82
CA ASN A 416 -31.32 28.35 11.37
C ASN A 416 -30.47 27.09 11.18
N PHE A 417 -30.58 26.17 12.12
CA PHE A 417 -29.90 24.89 12.14
C PHE A 417 -30.90 23.79 12.55
N TYR A 418 -30.96 22.74 11.74
CA TYR A 418 -31.85 21.59 11.92
C TYR A 418 -31.05 20.30 11.79
N ASP A 419 -31.65 19.19 12.20
CA ASP A 419 -31.19 17.84 11.86
C ASP A 419 -31.44 17.50 10.36
N THR A 420 -31.26 16.23 10.01
CA THR A 420 -31.39 15.71 8.64
C THR A 420 -32.81 15.68 8.10
N GLY A 421 -33.84 15.60 8.95
CA GLY A 421 -35.24 15.76 8.57
C GLY A 421 -35.63 17.21 8.25
N GLY A 422 -34.78 18.17 8.61
CA GLY A 422 -35.06 19.59 8.42
C GLY A 422 -36.25 20.08 9.27
N PRO A 423 -36.91 21.18 8.90
CA PRO A 423 -37.95 21.78 9.74
C PRO A 423 -39.31 21.05 9.76
N GLY A 424 -39.46 19.89 9.08
CA GLY A 424 -40.77 19.29 8.85
C GLY A 424 -40.81 17.77 8.66
N ALA A 425 -39.70 17.06 8.83
CA ALA A 425 -39.66 15.60 8.85
C ALA A 425 -38.77 15.11 10.01
N ASN A 426 -38.86 13.82 10.32
CA ASN A 426 -37.97 13.19 11.29
C ASN A 426 -36.57 12.95 10.70
N TYR A 427 -35.55 12.85 11.56
CA TYR A 427 -34.23 12.32 11.17
C TYR A 427 -34.30 10.83 10.80
N SER A 428 -33.26 10.28 10.16
CA SER A 428 -33.21 8.86 9.77
C SER A 428 -32.49 7.99 10.82
N ASN A 429 -32.76 6.68 10.80
CA ASN A 429 -31.98 5.67 11.52
C ASN A 429 -30.56 5.53 10.92
N ASP A 430 -29.65 4.92 11.68
CA ASP A 430 -28.28 4.59 11.27
C ASP A 430 -27.50 5.82 10.75
N GLU A 431 -27.72 7.00 11.33
CA GLU A 431 -27.03 8.22 10.94
C GLU A 431 -25.75 8.48 11.74
N ARG A 432 -24.78 9.08 11.05
CA ARG A 432 -23.67 9.80 11.68
C ARG A 432 -23.35 11.05 10.86
N LYS A 433 -23.67 12.22 11.38
CA LYS A 433 -23.65 13.50 10.64
C LYS A 433 -22.88 14.56 11.40
N PHE A 434 -22.24 15.48 10.68
CA PHE A 434 -21.34 16.48 11.25
C PHE A 434 -21.59 17.87 10.69
N TRP A 435 -21.83 18.87 11.53
CA TRP A 435 -21.98 20.27 11.10
C TRP A 435 -20.96 21.15 11.79
N ARG A 436 -20.16 21.88 11.00
CA ARG A 436 -19.15 22.80 11.51
C ARG A 436 -19.67 24.23 11.45
N PHE A 437 -19.42 24.98 12.52
CA PHE A 437 -19.65 26.41 12.59
C PHE A 437 -18.29 27.08 12.79
N SER A 438 -17.93 28.04 11.93
CA SER A 438 -16.65 28.76 11.97
C SER A 438 -16.63 29.90 10.97
N ALA A 439 -16.09 31.05 11.35
CA ALA A 439 -15.76 32.16 10.45
C ALA A 439 -14.52 32.92 10.97
N PRO A 440 -13.86 33.78 10.16
CA PRO A 440 -12.75 34.59 10.63
C PRO A 440 -13.17 35.57 11.74
N ASN A 441 -12.27 35.81 12.72
CA ASN A 441 -12.45 36.78 13.81
C ASN A 441 -13.73 36.58 14.66
N ILE A 442 -14.16 35.32 14.82
CA ILE A 442 -15.21 34.92 15.76
C ILE A 442 -14.60 34.71 17.15
N ASN A 443 -15.24 35.27 18.17
CA ASN A 443 -14.88 35.05 19.57
C ASN A 443 -15.58 33.82 20.16
N ASN A 444 -16.87 33.63 19.82
CA ASN A 444 -17.66 32.47 20.22
C ASN A 444 -18.87 32.26 19.30
N ILE A 445 -19.44 31.06 19.36
CA ILE A 445 -20.61 30.62 18.59
C ILE A 445 -21.65 30.10 19.57
N THR A 446 -22.86 30.64 19.52
CA THR A 446 -23.99 30.20 20.36
C THR A 446 -25.03 29.49 19.50
N LEU A 447 -25.39 28.25 19.86
CA LEU A 447 -26.56 27.54 19.37
C LEU A 447 -27.70 27.71 20.39
N SER A 448 -28.88 28.14 19.95
CA SER A 448 -30.07 28.32 20.77
C SER A 448 -31.16 27.38 20.31
N PHE A 449 -31.38 26.29 21.05
CA PHE A 449 -32.36 25.26 20.69
C PHE A 449 -33.80 25.72 21.01
N THR A 450 -34.64 25.78 19.98
CA THR A 450 -36.06 26.17 20.07
C THR A 450 -36.98 24.96 20.23
N SER A 451 -36.58 23.80 19.71
CA SER A 451 -37.20 22.50 19.98
C SER A 451 -36.15 21.39 19.95
N PHE A 452 -36.40 20.31 20.68
CA PHE A 452 -35.51 19.15 20.78
C PHE A 452 -36.32 17.89 21.12
N ASN A 453 -36.20 16.84 20.31
CA ASN A 453 -36.93 15.58 20.41
C ASN A 453 -36.13 14.47 19.70
N VAL A 454 -35.28 13.79 20.46
CA VAL A 454 -34.38 12.72 20.01
C VAL A 454 -34.67 11.45 20.82
N GLU A 455 -34.51 10.24 20.28
CA GLU A 455 -34.81 9.02 21.05
C GLU A 455 -33.96 8.96 22.34
N ASN A 456 -34.63 8.67 23.47
CA ASN A 456 -34.01 8.69 24.78
C ASN A 456 -32.96 7.57 24.97
N ASN A 457 -31.71 7.97 25.26
CA ASN A 457 -30.52 7.15 25.52
C ASN A 457 -29.87 6.44 24.32
N TYR A 458 -30.58 6.24 23.22
CA TYR A 458 -30.05 5.59 22.01
C TYR A 458 -29.44 6.64 21.07
N ASP A 459 -30.27 7.54 20.57
CA ASP A 459 -29.88 8.64 19.69
C ASP A 459 -29.28 9.80 20.48
N LYS A 460 -28.20 10.39 19.96
CA LYS A 460 -27.41 11.40 20.69
C LYS A 460 -26.85 12.50 19.80
N LEU A 461 -27.05 13.74 20.25
CA LEU A 461 -26.39 14.93 19.74
C LEU A 461 -25.17 15.24 20.62
N PHE A 462 -23.98 15.23 20.03
CA PHE A 462 -22.73 15.61 20.66
C PHE A 462 -22.32 16.99 20.15
N ILE A 463 -21.90 17.88 21.05
CA ILE A 463 -21.44 19.23 20.69
C ILE A 463 -20.03 19.43 21.23
N TYR A 464 -19.10 19.80 20.35
CA TYR A 464 -17.68 19.94 20.62
C TYR A 464 -17.22 21.40 20.49
N ASN A 465 -16.37 21.82 21.42
CA ASN A 465 -15.76 23.15 21.49
C ASN A 465 -14.53 23.25 20.56
N GLY A 466 -14.77 23.12 19.26
CA GLY A 466 -13.77 23.22 18.20
C GLY A 466 -14.21 22.51 16.92
N GLY A 467 -13.45 22.69 15.83
CA GLY A 467 -13.85 22.21 14.49
C GLY A 467 -13.69 20.70 14.23
N THR A 468 -13.33 19.87 15.22
CA THR A 468 -13.09 18.41 15.06
C THR A 468 -13.76 17.61 16.18
N ASN A 469 -14.07 16.33 15.95
CA ASN A 469 -14.68 15.45 16.96
C ASN A 469 -13.69 14.94 18.02
N ASN A 470 -12.44 15.42 17.97
CA ASN A 470 -11.41 15.28 19.00
C ASN A 470 -11.26 16.55 19.86
N ALA A 471 -11.98 17.63 19.55
CA ALA A 471 -12.03 18.81 20.41
C ALA A 471 -12.78 18.52 21.72
N PRO A 472 -12.63 19.35 22.78
CA PRO A 472 -13.31 19.14 24.05
C PRO A 472 -14.83 19.07 23.88
N LEU A 473 -15.46 18.04 24.42
CA LEU A 473 -16.90 17.85 24.37
C LEU A 473 -17.59 18.81 25.35
N ILE A 474 -18.55 19.60 24.86
CA ILE A 474 -19.39 20.49 25.67
C ILE A 474 -20.51 19.69 26.35
N GLY A 475 -21.15 18.78 25.60
CA GLY A 475 -22.23 17.95 26.13
C GLY A 475 -22.73 16.90 25.16
N VAL A 476 -23.52 15.97 25.70
CA VAL A 476 -24.25 14.93 24.98
C VAL A 476 -25.72 15.07 25.32
N TYR A 477 -26.56 15.22 24.32
CA TYR A 477 -27.98 15.50 24.45
C TYR A 477 -28.81 14.41 23.77
N THR A 478 -29.92 14.03 24.38
CA THR A 478 -30.82 12.94 24.00
C THR A 478 -32.19 13.23 24.62
N ASN A 479 -33.24 12.46 24.31
CA ASN A 479 -34.62 12.69 24.78
C ASN A 479 -35.25 14.03 24.36
N THR A 480 -36.28 14.48 25.08
CA THR A 480 -37.10 15.67 24.79
C THR A 480 -36.74 16.89 25.65
N VAL A 481 -35.72 16.79 26.51
CA VAL A 481 -35.24 17.92 27.32
C VAL A 481 -34.44 18.86 26.43
N ASN A 482 -34.95 20.07 26.24
CA ASN A 482 -34.30 21.09 25.43
C ASN A 482 -32.92 21.46 26.03
N PRO A 483 -31.82 21.36 25.27
CA PRO A 483 -30.47 21.72 25.73
C PRO A 483 -30.29 23.18 26.17
N GLY A 484 -31.18 24.09 25.76
CA GLY A 484 -31.04 25.53 25.98
C GLY A 484 -29.98 26.17 25.08
N PRO A 485 -29.50 27.37 25.41
CA PRO A 485 -28.40 28.01 24.69
C PRO A 485 -27.04 27.37 25.06
N ILE A 486 -26.25 27.04 24.04
CA ILE A 486 -24.92 26.43 24.15
C ILE A 486 -23.91 27.29 23.41
N THR A 487 -22.88 27.75 24.11
CA THR A 487 -21.87 28.67 23.57
C THR A 487 -20.47 28.04 23.57
N SER A 488 -19.75 28.12 22.45
CA SER A 488 -18.33 27.75 22.37
C SER A 488 -17.44 28.75 23.15
N VAL A 489 -16.26 28.30 23.54
CA VAL A 489 -15.21 29.18 24.10
C VAL A 489 -14.34 29.77 22.98
N ASN A 490 -14.29 29.09 21.83
CA ASN A 490 -13.41 29.40 20.70
C ASN A 490 -14.18 29.79 19.43
N ASP A 491 -13.43 30.14 18.39
CA ASP A 491 -13.86 30.53 17.03
C ASP A 491 -14.56 29.45 16.20
N SER A 492 -14.61 28.21 16.67
CA SER A 492 -15.26 27.09 15.99
C SER A 492 -16.00 26.15 16.94
N LEU A 493 -17.09 25.57 16.42
CA LEU A 493 -17.93 24.58 17.09
C LEU A 493 -18.31 23.47 16.09
N LEU A 494 -18.32 22.22 16.54
CA LEU A 494 -18.72 21.06 15.75
C LEU A 494 -19.88 20.34 16.44
N VAL A 495 -20.93 20.05 15.68
CA VAL A 495 -22.05 19.21 16.10
C VAL A 495 -21.93 17.86 15.41
N GLU A 496 -21.97 16.76 16.18
CA GLU A 496 -22.09 15.38 15.66
C GLU A 496 -23.44 14.82 16.11
N PHE A 497 -24.24 14.30 15.19
CA PHE A 497 -25.44 13.53 15.52
C PHE A 497 -25.22 12.05 15.18
N ARG A 498 -25.67 11.16 16.08
CA ARG A 498 -25.66 9.71 15.91
C ARG A 498 -27.05 9.15 16.17
N SER A 499 -27.55 8.29 15.29
CA SER A 499 -28.78 7.53 15.52
C SER A 499 -28.61 6.00 15.41
N ASP A 500 -29.48 5.31 16.12
CA ASP A 500 -29.61 3.87 16.31
C ASP A 500 -30.33 3.20 15.11
N CYS A 501 -30.63 1.89 15.18
CA CYS A 501 -31.32 1.17 14.11
C CYS A 501 -32.86 1.32 14.09
N GLY A 502 -33.46 1.99 15.07
CA GLY A 502 -34.90 2.16 15.28
C GLY A 502 -35.33 3.62 15.53
N THR A 503 -36.63 3.77 15.82
CA THR A 503 -37.28 4.96 16.41
C THR A 503 -36.78 6.36 15.97
N THR A 504 -37.13 6.79 14.76
CA THR A 504 -36.97 8.22 14.38
C THR A 504 -37.87 9.15 15.20
N ALA A 505 -37.38 10.35 15.53
CA ALA A 505 -38.16 11.44 16.13
C ALA A 505 -37.98 12.77 15.36
N SER A 506 -38.65 13.83 15.78
CA SER A 506 -38.69 15.11 15.07
C SER A 506 -37.42 15.98 15.22
N GLY A 507 -36.33 15.42 15.75
CA GLY A 507 -35.01 16.03 15.80
C GLY A 507 -34.94 17.35 16.57
N TRP A 508 -34.38 18.38 15.97
CA TRP A 508 -34.23 19.69 16.60
C TRP A 508 -34.39 20.86 15.64
N ALA A 509 -34.91 21.96 16.17
CA ALA A 509 -34.79 23.28 15.55
C ALA A 509 -33.96 24.18 16.46
N SER A 510 -32.91 24.77 15.91
CA SER A 510 -32.01 25.70 16.61
C SER A 510 -31.74 26.93 15.75
N THR A 511 -31.43 28.06 16.37
CA THR A 511 -30.80 29.20 15.71
C THR A 511 -29.35 29.29 16.18
N TYR A 512 -28.43 29.67 15.29
CA TYR A 512 -27.05 29.94 15.67
C TYR A 512 -26.73 31.42 15.54
N VAL A 513 -25.80 31.91 16.36
CA VAL A 513 -25.22 33.26 16.30
C VAL A 513 -23.71 33.15 16.48
N MET A 514 -22.93 33.78 15.61
CA MET A 514 -21.47 33.88 15.75
C MET A 514 -21.12 35.29 16.22
N ASN A 515 -20.54 35.42 17.41
CA ASN A 515 -20.21 36.70 18.01
C ASN A 515 -18.75 37.05 17.70
N GLY A 516 -18.54 38.10 16.89
CA GLY A 516 -17.21 38.56 16.50
C GLY A 516 -17.28 39.61 15.40
N THR A 517 -16.13 40.08 14.92
CA THR A 517 -16.09 40.95 13.74
C THR A 517 -16.13 40.05 12.51
N ILE A 518 -17.34 39.70 12.08
CA ILE A 518 -17.51 38.89 10.88
C ILE A 518 -17.19 39.74 9.67
N VAL A 519 -15.91 39.71 9.31
CA VAL A 519 -15.46 40.12 8.00
C VAL A 519 -16.16 39.17 7.02
N PRO A 520 -17.04 39.67 6.12
CA PRO A 520 -17.49 38.85 5.02
C PRO A 520 -16.22 38.39 4.32
N THR A 521 -16.02 37.07 4.21
CA THR A 521 -14.81 36.55 3.54
C THR A 521 -14.68 37.28 2.21
N PRO A 522 -13.54 37.93 1.92
CA PRO A 522 -13.27 38.43 0.59
C PRO A 522 -13.59 37.31 -0.39
N SER A 523 -14.27 37.61 -1.48
CA SER A 523 -14.50 36.61 -2.52
C SER A 523 -13.12 36.12 -2.97
N ASP A 524 -12.78 34.91 -2.56
CA ASP A 524 -11.53 34.27 -2.92
C ASP A 524 -11.63 33.98 -4.42
N ASN A 525 -10.94 34.82 -5.20
CA ASN A 525 -10.97 34.83 -6.66
C ASN A 525 -9.56 34.51 -7.21
N ILE A 526 -8.67 34.04 -6.35
CA ILE A 526 -7.32 33.60 -6.71
C ILE A 526 -7.40 32.08 -6.90
N ALA A 527 -6.88 31.58 -8.01
CA ALA A 527 -6.88 30.15 -8.26
C ALA A 527 -5.80 29.44 -7.42
N PRO A 528 -6.08 28.23 -6.90
CA PRO A 528 -5.07 27.44 -6.23
C PRO A 528 -3.98 26.97 -7.21
N LEU A 529 -2.87 26.48 -6.68
CA LEU A 529 -1.78 25.88 -7.44
C LEU A 529 -1.77 24.36 -7.27
N THR A 530 -1.35 23.67 -8.33
CA THR A 530 -1.07 22.23 -8.32
C THR A 530 0.30 21.98 -8.92
N ASN A 531 1.07 21.10 -8.30
CA ASN A 531 2.42 20.76 -8.74
C ASN A 531 2.65 19.24 -8.64
N ILE A 532 3.08 18.64 -9.74
CA ILE A 532 3.47 17.22 -9.79
C ILE A 532 4.96 17.13 -9.43
N ALA A 533 5.33 16.21 -8.54
CA ALA A 533 6.74 15.94 -8.27
C ALA A 533 7.36 15.26 -9.50
N SER A 534 8.38 15.88 -10.10
CA SER A 534 8.97 15.41 -11.35
C SER A 534 9.48 13.96 -11.20
N PRO A 535 9.02 13.01 -12.02
CA PRO A 535 9.44 11.61 -11.94
C PRO A 535 10.79 11.43 -12.63
N SER A 536 11.86 11.96 -12.00
CA SER A 536 13.20 12.19 -12.54
C SER A 536 13.94 11.00 -13.19
N ASN A 537 13.48 9.78 -12.97
CA ASN A 537 14.12 8.55 -13.42
C ASN A 537 13.17 7.76 -14.32
N TRP A 538 13.73 7.04 -15.30
CA TRP A 538 13.03 6.07 -16.14
C TRP A 538 12.12 5.13 -15.34
N LYS A 539 10.99 4.76 -15.92
CA LYS A 539 10.00 3.86 -15.33
C LYS A 539 9.98 2.53 -16.07
N THR A 540 10.40 1.48 -15.35
CA THR A 540 10.46 0.08 -15.79
C THR A 540 9.27 -0.76 -15.29
N ALA A 541 8.53 -0.25 -14.31
CA ALA A 541 7.40 -0.90 -13.65
C ALA A 541 6.41 0.16 -13.11
N PRO A 542 5.17 -0.24 -12.71
CA PRO A 542 4.19 0.64 -12.10
C PRO A 542 4.77 1.49 -10.96
N PHE A 543 4.39 2.77 -10.91
CA PHE A 543 4.97 3.73 -9.97
C PHE A 543 3.91 4.66 -9.38
N THR A 544 4.22 5.27 -8.24
CA THR A 544 3.39 6.31 -7.63
C THR A 544 3.89 7.69 -8.04
N ALA A 545 2.98 8.53 -8.55
CA ALA A 545 3.23 9.96 -8.72
C ALA A 545 2.66 10.75 -7.54
N THR A 546 3.47 11.65 -7.00
CA THR A 546 3.11 12.53 -5.88
C THR A 546 2.74 13.91 -6.41
N ILE A 547 1.60 14.43 -5.99
CA ILE A 547 1.04 15.69 -6.46
C ILE A 547 0.64 16.53 -5.25
N THR A 548 1.17 17.75 -5.18
CA THR A 548 0.94 18.71 -4.10
C THR A 548 0.05 19.81 -4.60
N ASP A 549 -1.05 20.07 -3.89
CA ASP A 549 -1.95 21.20 -4.16
C ASP A 549 -1.83 22.21 -3.01
N VAL A 550 -1.71 23.50 -3.34
CA VAL A 550 -1.52 24.60 -2.38
C VAL A 550 -2.42 25.75 -2.75
N ASP A 551 -3.13 26.28 -1.77
CA ASP A 551 -3.99 27.46 -1.94
C ASP A 551 -3.27 28.76 -1.53
N ASN A 552 -3.78 29.92 -1.94
CA ASN A 552 -3.23 31.20 -1.48
C ASN A 552 -3.35 31.38 0.04
N MET A 553 -2.41 32.15 0.61
CA MET A 553 -2.44 32.49 2.03
C MET A 553 -3.72 33.30 2.35
N GLY A 554 -4.58 32.73 3.20
CA GLY A 554 -5.90 33.31 3.51
C GLY A 554 -7.01 32.99 2.50
N GLY A 555 -6.76 32.10 1.55
CA GLY A 555 -7.76 31.56 0.62
C GLY A 555 -8.75 30.58 1.25
N SER A 556 -9.66 30.07 0.42
CA SER A 556 -10.78 29.21 0.79
C SER A 556 -10.41 27.74 1.05
N GLY A 557 -9.17 27.35 0.73
CA GLY A 557 -8.60 26.02 0.87
C GLY A 557 -8.94 25.10 -0.30
N VAL A 558 -7.94 24.32 -0.75
CA VAL A 558 -8.11 23.31 -1.82
C VAL A 558 -9.22 22.32 -1.45
N GLN A 559 -10.28 22.28 -2.26
CA GLN A 559 -11.39 21.34 -2.10
C GLN A 559 -11.10 19.99 -2.77
N LYS A 560 -10.59 19.99 -4.01
CA LYS A 560 -10.36 18.74 -4.75
C LYS A 560 -9.30 18.85 -5.84
N GLY A 561 -8.39 17.88 -5.86
CA GLY A 561 -7.47 17.62 -6.98
C GLY A 561 -8.04 16.60 -7.99
N TYR A 562 -7.71 16.81 -9.26
CA TYR A 562 -7.99 15.93 -10.39
C TYR A 562 -6.68 15.60 -11.11
N TYR A 563 -6.65 14.48 -11.84
CA TYR A 563 -5.54 14.08 -12.70
C TYR A 563 -5.99 13.37 -13.97
N GLN A 564 -5.08 13.32 -14.93
CA GLN A 564 -5.16 12.54 -16.14
C GLN A 564 -3.79 11.88 -16.37
N VAL A 565 -3.80 10.62 -16.82
CA VAL A 565 -2.64 9.98 -17.42
C VAL A 565 -2.87 9.87 -18.92
N SER A 566 -1.86 10.25 -19.69
CA SER A 566 -1.82 10.16 -21.15
C SER A 566 -0.54 9.48 -21.61
N ASP A 567 -0.62 8.76 -22.72
CA ASP A 567 0.48 8.03 -23.34
C ASP A 567 0.65 8.39 -24.83
N PHE A 568 1.90 8.36 -25.29
CA PHE A 568 2.28 8.68 -26.67
C PHE A 568 2.59 7.40 -27.43
N ASN A 569 1.82 7.11 -28.47
CA ASN A 569 1.95 5.88 -29.27
C ASN A 569 3.03 5.96 -30.37
N GLY A 570 3.83 7.03 -30.40
CA GLY A 570 4.78 7.33 -31.47
C GLY A 570 4.24 8.27 -32.56
N VAL A 571 2.93 8.52 -32.59
CA VAL A 571 2.25 9.40 -33.56
C VAL A 571 1.47 10.52 -32.87
N GLU A 572 0.66 10.18 -31.86
CA GLU A 572 -0.19 11.14 -31.13
C GLU A 572 -0.35 10.77 -29.65
N TRP A 573 -0.75 11.76 -28.85
CA TRP A 573 -1.04 11.60 -27.41
C TRP A 573 -2.48 11.11 -27.21
N ARG A 574 -2.64 9.95 -26.58
CA ARG A 574 -3.94 9.37 -26.19
C ARG A 574 -4.00 9.21 -24.66
N ALA A 575 -5.13 8.73 -24.17
CA ALA A 575 -5.30 8.31 -22.78
C ALA A 575 -6.15 7.04 -22.74
N ASN A 576 -6.02 6.23 -21.69
CA ASN A 576 -6.76 4.97 -21.62
C ASN A 576 -8.24 5.20 -21.22
N ASN A 577 -9.13 5.16 -22.22
CA ASN A 577 -10.58 5.33 -22.05
C ASN A 577 -11.21 4.33 -21.06
N THR A 578 -10.64 3.12 -20.95
CA THR A 578 -11.11 2.09 -20.00
C THR A 578 -10.81 2.46 -18.54
N LYS A 579 -9.84 3.36 -18.33
CA LYS A 579 -9.45 3.93 -17.03
C LYS A 579 -10.12 5.26 -16.74
N GLY A 580 -11.09 5.67 -17.56
CA GLY A 580 -11.84 6.91 -17.38
C GLY A 580 -11.03 8.17 -17.68
N PHE A 581 -9.97 8.06 -18.48
CA PHE A 581 -9.24 9.19 -19.05
C PHE A 581 -9.47 9.25 -20.55
N PHE A 582 -9.57 10.45 -21.10
CA PHE A 582 -9.69 10.65 -22.54
C PHE A 582 -8.88 11.88 -22.92
N THR A 583 -8.08 11.81 -23.98
CA THR A 583 -7.50 13.00 -24.59
C THR A 583 -7.51 12.87 -26.10
N ASP A 584 -7.83 13.97 -26.78
CA ASP A 584 -7.70 14.11 -28.24
C ASP A 584 -7.38 15.57 -28.57
N HIS A 585 -6.37 15.76 -29.41
CA HIS A 585 -5.89 17.07 -29.87
C HIS A 585 -6.30 17.34 -31.33
N PHE A 586 -6.88 16.36 -32.03
CA PHE A 586 -7.34 16.50 -33.41
C PHE A 586 -6.27 17.07 -34.39
N ASP A 587 -4.99 16.76 -34.17
CA ASP A 587 -3.87 17.28 -34.97
C ASP A 587 -3.85 16.73 -36.42
N ASN A 588 -4.33 15.50 -36.64
CA ASN A 588 -4.17 14.76 -37.91
C ASN A 588 -5.50 14.43 -38.60
N ALA A 589 -6.27 13.52 -38.00
CA ALA A 589 -7.50 12.97 -38.54
C ALA A 589 -8.44 12.53 -37.41
N ILE A 590 -9.67 12.15 -37.72
CA ILE A 590 -10.58 11.56 -36.72
C ILE A 590 -10.01 10.18 -36.32
N HIS A 591 -9.49 10.07 -35.10
CA HIS A 591 -8.93 8.83 -34.57
C HIS A 591 -10.00 7.71 -34.50
N PRO A 592 -9.67 6.42 -34.79
CA PRO A 592 -10.66 5.32 -34.81
C PRO A 592 -11.44 5.04 -33.51
N GLU A 593 -11.07 5.65 -32.38
CA GLU A 593 -11.90 5.62 -31.16
C GLU A 593 -13.20 6.45 -31.31
N TRP A 594 -13.25 7.40 -32.25
CA TRP A 594 -14.44 8.19 -32.53
C TRP A 594 -15.32 7.52 -33.59
N THR A 595 -16.60 7.37 -33.27
CA THR A 595 -17.63 6.93 -34.21
C THR A 595 -18.49 8.11 -34.66
N VAL A 596 -18.44 8.43 -35.95
CA VAL A 596 -19.35 9.39 -36.58
C VAL A 596 -20.66 8.67 -36.91
N LYS A 597 -21.74 9.04 -36.23
CA LYS A 597 -23.07 8.43 -36.39
C LYS A 597 -24.02 9.26 -37.24
N THR A 598 -23.97 10.60 -37.10
CA THR A 598 -24.83 11.53 -37.83
C THR A 598 -24.13 12.87 -38.09
N GLY A 599 -24.23 13.35 -39.32
CA GLY A 599 -23.69 14.64 -39.76
C GLY A 599 -22.28 14.54 -40.36
N THR A 600 -21.85 15.63 -40.97
CA THR A 600 -20.55 15.77 -41.63
C THR A 600 -19.51 16.27 -40.62
N TRP A 601 -18.60 15.38 -40.22
CA TRP A 601 -17.50 15.65 -39.29
C TRP A 601 -16.16 15.39 -39.96
N ASN A 602 -15.20 16.30 -39.77
CA ASN A 602 -13.82 16.15 -40.24
C ASN A 602 -12.84 16.82 -39.26
N VAL A 603 -11.57 16.45 -39.31
CA VAL A 603 -10.51 17.29 -38.74
C VAL A 603 -10.13 18.36 -39.77
N SER A 604 -9.93 19.60 -39.34
CA SER A 604 -9.39 20.68 -40.18
C SER A 604 -8.83 21.81 -39.32
N ALA A 605 -7.61 22.27 -39.63
CA ALA A 605 -6.90 23.30 -38.87
C ALA A 605 -6.80 22.98 -37.36
N ASN A 606 -6.35 21.75 -37.06
CA ASN A 606 -6.13 21.21 -35.72
C ASN A 606 -7.38 21.29 -34.82
N ALA A 607 -8.54 20.99 -35.40
CA ALA A 607 -9.81 20.95 -34.69
C ALA A 607 -10.74 19.93 -35.35
N LEU A 608 -11.56 19.26 -34.53
CA LEU A 608 -12.71 18.50 -34.98
C LEU A 608 -13.84 19.48 -35.35
N VAL A 609 -14.28 19.46 -36.60
CA VAL A 609 -15.28 20.39 -37.12
C VAL A 609 -16.49 19.63 -37.66
N GLN A 610 -17.68 20.04 -37.22
CA GLN A 610 -18.96 19.67 -37.84
C GLN A 610 -19.47 20.83 -38.71
N THR A 611 -20.03 20.51 -39.90
CA THR A 611 -20.30 21.52 -40.95
C THR A 611 -21.75 21.60 -41.46
N ASP A 612 -22.65 20.68 -41.11
CA ASP A 612 -24.06 20.77 -41.52
C ASP A 612 -24.82 21.86 -40.74
N GLU A 613 -25.42 22.80 -41.46
CA GLU A 613 -26.10 23.96 -40.87
C GLU A 613 -27.61 24.02 -41.12
N VAL A 614 -28.10 23.35 -42.18
CA VAL A 614 -29.47 23.56 -42.73
C VAL A 614 -30.19 22.26 -43.14
N SER A 615 -29.65 21.10 -42.79
CA SER A 615 -30.29 19.79 -43.06
C SER A 615 -31.11 19.27 -41.87
N THR A 616 -31.93 18.24 -42.08
CA THR A 616 -32.59 17.53 -40.97
C THR A 616 -31.57 16.86 -40.03
N ALA A 617 -30.45 16.38 -40.58
CA ALA A 617 -29.30 15.89 -39.80
C ALA A 617 -28.62 17.00 -38.98
N ALA A 618 -28.54 18.24 -39.51
CA ALA A 618 -27.94 19.38 -38.82
C ALA A 618 -28.59 19.71 -37.47
N ASN A 619 -29.83 19.30 -37.21
CA ASN A 619 -30.52 19.53 -35.93
C ASN A 619 -30.13 18.52 -34.82
N ASN A 620 -29.47 17.41 -35.17
CA ASN A 620 -29.06 16.37 -34.24
C ASN A 620 -27.87 15.55 -34.78
N THR A 621 -26.74 16.22 -34.94
CA THR A 621 -25.50 15.51 -35.27
C THR A 621 -25.01 14.66 -34.10
N ASN A 622 -24.23 13.63 -34.41
CA ASN A 622 -23.71 12.68 -33.43
C ASN A 622 -22.33 12.16 -33.85
N ILE A 623 -21.34 12.52 -33.04
CA ILE A 623 -20.05 11.83 -32.94
C ILE A 623 -19.83 11.44 -31.48
N TYR A 624 -19.26 10.27 -31.21
CA TYR A 624 -19.03 9.78 -29.86
C TYR A 624 -17.77 8.93 -29.73
N ALA A 625 -17.25 8.81 -28.51
CA ALA A 625 -16.11 7.96 -28.16
C ALA A 625 -16.39 7.18 -26.86
N PRO A 626 -15.81 5.98 -26.68
CA PRO A 626 -15.92 5.22 -25.44
C PRO A 626 -15.18 5.92 -24.30
N LEU A 627 -15.72 5.81 -23.08
CA LEU A 627 -15.13 6.31 -21.84
C LEU A 627 -15.80 5.70 -20.60
N THR A 628 -15.05 4.95 -19.79
CA THR A 628 -15.53 4.37 -18.53
C THR A 628 -15.69 5.43 -17.43
N GLN A 629 -16.94 5.80 -17.13
CA GLN A 629 -17.27 6.89 -16.19
C GLN A 629 -17.70 6.39 -14.80
N SER A 630 -17.16 5.25 -14.34
CA SER A 630 -17.48 4.61 -13.06
C SER A 630 -16.34 4.58 -12.02
N LEU A 631 -15.15 5.09 -12.35
CA LEU A 631 -13.88 4.84 -11.65
C LEU A 631 -13.37 5.99 -10.76
N SER A 632 -14.18 7.03 -10.54
CA SER A 632 -13.88 8.11 -9.59
C SER A 632 -15.15 8.83 -9.16
N ASN A 633 -15.14 9.43 -7.96
CA ASN A 633 -16.27 10.19 -7.43
C ASN A 633 -16.59 11.45 -8.24
N ARG A 634 -15.58 12.06 -8.88
CA ARG A 634 -15.79 13.20 -9.77
C ARG A 634 -15.01 13.05 -11.06
N TYR A 635 -15.60 13.54 -12.14
CA TYR A 635 -15.00 13.69 -13.45
C TYR A 635 -14.98 15.18 -13.82
N LEU A 636 -13.88 15.63 -14.43
CA LEU A 636 -13.75 16.95 -15.03
C LEU A 636 -13.51 16.75 -16.53
N TYR A 637 -14.43 17.28 -17.34
CA TYR A 637 -14.33 17.35 -18.80
C TYR A 637 -13.86 18.76 -19.17
N GLN A 638 -12.85 18.87 -20.00
CA GLN A 638 -12.36 20.12 -20.58
C GLN A 638 -12.32 19.96 -22.10
N PHE A 639 -12.68 21.00 -22.84
CA PHE A 639 -12.41 21.14 -24.27
C PHE A 639 -12.47 22.61 -24.68
N LEU A 640 -11.76 22.96 -25.75
CA LEU A 640 -11.94 24.23 -26.45
C LEU A 640 -13.09 24.10 -27.43
N ALA A 641 -13.90 25.14 -27.55
CA ALA A 641 -15.10 25.17 -28.39
C ALA A 641 -15.24 26.48 -29.14
N LYS A 642 -15.63 26.41 -30.42
CA LYS A 642 -15.99 27.57 -31.25
C LYS A 642 -17.29 27.32 -31.98
N PHE A 643 -18.17 28.30 -31.91
CA PHE A 643 -19.54 28.25 -32.45
C PHE A 643 -19.64 29.26 -33.60
N GLU A 644 -19.94 28.80 -34.81
CA GLU A 644 -19.90 29.64 -36.01
C GLU A 644 -20.94 29.21 -37.06
N GLY A 645 -20.83 29.81 -38.25
CA GLY A 645 -21.64 29.45 -39.42
C GLY A 645 -22.91 30.27 -39.62
N SER A 646 -23.63 29.91 -40.67
CA SER A 646 -24.74 30.61 -41.33
C SER A 646 -26.15 30.09 -41.00
N GLY A 647 -26.27 28.98 -40.25
CA GLY A 647 -27.56 28.41 -39.86
C GLY A 647 -28.38 29.30 -38.90
N VAL A 648 -29.59 28.85 -38.57
CA VAL A 648 -30.52 29.56 -37.67
C VAL A 648 -30.87 28.74 -36.43
N SER A 649 -31.03 29.40 -35.28
CA SER A 649 -31.06 28.77 -33.95
C SER A 649 -29.78 27.97 -33.68
N ARG A 650 -28.63 28.55 -34.05
CA ARG A 650 -27.29 27.98 -33.93
C ARG A 650 -27.00 27.62 -32.49
N ARG A 651 -26.66 26.36 -32.26
CA ARG A 651 -26.50 25.81 -30.92
C ARG A 651 -25.67 24.53 -30.97
N ALA A 652 -24.86 24.25 -29.95
CA ALA A 652 -24.11 22.99 -29.86
C ALA A 652 -23.81 22.63 -28.39
N GLY A 653 -23.27 21.44 -28.13
CA GLY A 653 -23.08 20.96 -26.78
C GLY A 653 -22.48 19.57 -26.67
N PHE A 654 -22.41 19.11 -25.42
CA PHE A 654 -21.67 17.92 -25.02
C PHE A 654 -22.52 17.01 -24.12
N HIS A 655 -22.61 15.73 -24.49
CA HIS A 655 -23.17 14.66 -23.70
C HIS A 655 -22.06 13.97 -22.89
N PHE A 656 -22.30 13.76 -21.59
CA PHE A 656 -21.45 12.94 -20.72
C PHE A 656 -22.31 11.97 -19.90
N PHE A 657 -21.66 10.95 -19.32
CA PHE A 657 -22.31 9.81 -18.68
C PHE A 657 -23.33 9.10 -19.60
N VAL A 658 -23.00 8.98 -20.89
CA VAL A 658 -23.85 8.30 -21.90
C VAL A 658 -23.79 6.79 -21.71
N ASP A 659 -24.96 6.13 -21.67
CA ASP A 659 -25.04 4.66 -21.65
C ASP A 659 -25.12 4.02 -23.06
N GLN A 660 -25.94 4.56 -23.97
CA GLN A 660 -26.18 4.05 -25.32
C GLN A 660 -26.03 5.17 -26.37
N PRO A 661 -24.87 5.30 -27.04
CA PRO A 661 -24.51 6.48 -27.82
C PRO A 661 -25.17 6.53 -29.22
N ASP A 662 -25.54 5.38 -29.76
CA ASP A 662 -26.27 5.23 -31.03
C ASP A 662 -27.70 5.77 -30.98
N SER A 663 -28.28 5.89 -29.78
CA SER A 663 -29.63 6.41 -29.61
C SER A 663 -29.69 7.90 -29.96
N SER A 664 -30.79 8.35 -30.57
CA SER A 664 -30.92 9.72 -31.10
C SER A 664 -30.55 10.83 -30.10
N ASN A 665 -30.85 10.64 -28.82
CA ASN A 665 -30.53 11.55 -27.72
C ASN A 665 -29.56 10.93 -26.70
N ARG A 666 -28.79 9.90 -27.10
CA ARG A 666 -27.78 9.23 -26.25
C ARG A 666 -28.39 8.60 -24.99
N ASN A 667 -29.61 8.09 -25.14
CA ASN A 667 -30.42 7.37 -24.15
C ASN A 667 -30.44 7.99 -22.73
N ASN A 668 -29.67 7.47 -21.77
CA ASN A 668 -29.48 8.09 -20.46
C ASN A 668 -28.15 8.86 -20.48
N SER A 669 -28.21 10.17 -20.26
CA SER A 669 -27.02 11.03 -20.22
C SER A 669 -27.32 12.38 -19.58
N TYR A 670 -26.27 13.12 -19.23
CA TYR A 670 -26.35 14.56 -19.05
C TYR A 670 -25.95 15.29 -20.33
N PHE A 671 -26.52 16.46 -20.55
CA PHE A 671 -26.18 17.30 -21.70
C PHE A 671 -26.09 18.78 -21.32
N VAL A 672 -25.03 19.45 -21.74
CA VAL A 672 -24.89 20.91 -21.65
C VAL A 672 -25.08 21.52 -23.03
N TRP A 673 -26.07 22.41 -23.17
CA TRP A 673 -26.44 23.08 -24.40
C TRP A 673 -25.98 24.55 -24.36
N PHE A 674 -25.17 24.95 -25.35
CA PHE A 674 -24.81 26.35 -25.60
C PHE A 674 -25.59 26.84 -26.82
N ARG A 675 -26.39 27.90 -26.65
CA ARG A 675 -27.24 28.46 -27.71
C ARG A 675 -26.71 29.83 -28.12
N LEU A 676 -26.14 29.90 -29.32
CA LEU A 676 -25.49 31.10 -29.86
C LEU A 676 -26.51 32.17 -30.23
N ASP A 677 -27.62 31.81 -30.89
CA ASP A 677 -28.61 32.83 -31.29
C ASP A 677 -29.51 33.26 -30.11
N ASP A 678 -29.80 32.35 -29.17
CA ASP A 678 -30.60 32.67 -27.97
C ASP A 678 -29.75 33.31 -26.84
N GLN A 679 -28.41 33.30 -26.94
CA GLN A 679 -27.44 33.73 -25.92
C GLN A 679 -27.69 33.06 -24.54
N LYS A 680 -27.70 31.73 -24.53
CA LYS A 680 -28.05 30.91 -23.35
C LYS A 680 -27.15 29.70 -23.12
N LEU A 681 -27.03 29.31 -21.85
CA LEU A 681 -26.54 28.01 -21.39
C LEU A 681 -27.69 27.23 -20.75
N GLN A 682 -27.85 25.96 -21.14
CA GLN A 682 -28.83 25.05 -20.56
C GLN A 682 -28.21 23.73 -20.12
N ILE A 683 -28.68 23.17 -19.01
CA ILE A 683 -28.27 21.83 -18.55
C ILE A 683 -29.50 20.91 -18.58
N TYR A 684 -29.35 19.73 -19.16
CA TYR A 684 -30.39 18.70 -19.27
C TYR A 684 -29.93 17.37 -18.67
N LYS A 685 -30.92 16.62 -18.19
CA LYS A 685 -30.84 15.17 -17.98
C LYS A 685 -31.71 14.50 -19.04
N VAL A 686 -31.14 13.62 -19.83
CA VAL A 686 -31.86 12.76 -20.78
C VAL A 686 -32.12 11.44 -20.07
N VAL A 687 -33.36 10.96 -20.13
CA VAL A 687 -33.77 9.69 -19.53
C VAL A 687 -34.51 8.88 -20.58
N ASN A 688 -34.15 7.60 -20.76
CA ASN A 688 -34.75 6.69 -21.73
C ASN A 688 -34.89 7.33 -23.14
N ASN A 689 -33.84 8.02 -23.59
CA ASN A 689 -33.75 8.68 -24.89
C ASN A 689 -34.67 9.91 -25.09
N VAL A 690 -35.27 10.44 -24.02
CA VAL A 690 -36.16 11.61 -24.05
C VAL A 690 -35.54 12.79 -23.28
N PHE A 691 -35.52 13.97 -23.91
CA PHE A 691 -35.20 15.23 -23.25
C PHE A 691 -36.40 15.72 -22.43
N GLY A 692 -36.20 15.96 -21.13
CA GLY A 692 -37.14 16.72 -20.32
C GLY A 692 -36.96 18.24 -20.48
N ALA A 693 -37.69 19.03 -19.68
CA ALA A 693 -37.41 20.45 -19.53
C ALA A 693 -35.97 20.70 -19.00
N PRO A 694 -35.32 21.81 -19.40
CA PRO A 694 -33.99 22.17 -18.88
C PRO A 694 -34.00 22.27 -17.35
N LYS A 695 -32.93 21.76 -16.73
CA LYS A 695 -32.69 21.84 -15.28
C LYS A 695 -31.97 23.12 -14.88
N VAL A 696 -31.24 23.69 -15.83
CA VAL A 696 -30.74 25.07 -15.81
C VAL A 696 -31.08 25.68 -17.17
N ASP A 697 -31.57 26.91 -17.18
CA ASP A 697 -31.72 27.76 -18.38
C ASP A 697 -31.35 29.19 -17.97
N ILE A 698 -30.12 29.61 -18.31
CA ILE A 698 -29.57 30.92 -17.91
C ILE A 698 -29.02 31.69 -19.12
N PRO A 699 -28.96 33.03 -19.04
CA PRO A 699 -28.23 33.83 -20.02
C PRO A 699 -26.73 33.46 -20.03
N LEU A 700 -26.15 33.38 -21.22
CA LEU A 700 -24.70 33.31 -21.43
C LEU A 700 -24.37 34.05 -22.72
N THR A 701 -23.58 35.12 -22.62
CA THR A 701 -23.21 35.96 -23.76
C THR A 701 -21.95 35.44 -24.44
N PHE A 702 -22.02 35.16 -25.75
CA PHE A 702 -20.85 34.72 -26.53
C PHE A 702 -20.95 35.03 -28.03
N SER A 703 -19.78 35.17 -28.65
CA SER A 703 -19.57 35.69 -30.00
C SER A 703 -19.39 34.60 -31.04
N VAL A 704 -19.89 34.86 -32.26
CA VAL A 704 -19.68 34.00 -33.43
C VAL A 704 -18.18 33.89 -33.74
N GLY A 705 -17.67 32.68 -33.95
CA GLY A 705 -16.30 32.44 -34.40
C GLY A 705 -15.20 32.63 -33.34
N GLN A 706 -15.55 32.97 -32.10
CA GLN A 706 -14.60 33.02 -30.99
C GLN A 706 -14.42 31.63 -30.36
N TRP A 707 -13.18 31.31 -29.95
CA TRP A 707 -12.85 30.13 -29.14
C TRP A 707 -13.11 30.39 -27.65
N TYR A 708 -13.62 29.37 -26.96
CA TYR A 708 -13.93 29.38 -25.54
C TYR A 708 -13.40 28.12 -24.85
N ASP A 709 -12.90 28.27 -23.63
CA ASP A 709 -12.46 27.18 -22.77
C ASP A 709 -13.65 26.73 -21.90
N ILE A 710 -14.16 25.53 -22.16
CA ILE A 710 -15.34 24.98 -21.51
C ILE A 710 -14.89 23.83 -20.60
N ARG A 711 -15.19 23.95 -19.30
CA ARG A 711 -15.04 22.83 -18.35
C ARG A 711 -16.39 22.45 -17.76
N THR A 712 -16.61 21.16 -17.54
CA THR A 712 -17.75 20.64 -16.76
C THR A 712 -17.23 19.69 -15.71
N ILE A 713 -17.60 19.93 -14.45
CA ILE A 713 -17.31 19.02 -13.33
C ILE A 713 -18.61 18.33 -12.95
N TYR A 714 -18.58 17.01 -12.81
CA TYR A 714 -19.70 16.22 -12.29
C TYR A 714 -19.25 15.34 -11.13
N ASP A 715 -19.93 15.46 -10.00
CA ASP A 715 -19.81 14.61 -8.81
C ASP A 715 -20.93 13.57 -8.82
N ARG A 716 -20.57 12.31 -9.08
CA ARG A 716 -21.51 11.18 -9.18
C ARG A 716 -22.20 10.83 -7.85
N ILE A 717 -21.61 11.24 -6.72
CA ILE A 717 -22.05 10.87 -5.37
C ILE A 717 -23.08 11.87 -4.87
N THR A 718 -22.82 13.16 -5.11
CA THR A 718 -23.74 14.24 -4.69
C THR A 718 -24.73 14.64 -5.78
N GLY A 719 -24.49 14.27 -7.04
CA GLY A 719 -25.27 14.71 -8.20
C GLY A 719 -24.92 16.11 -8.70
N LYS A 720 -23.94 16.79 -8.09
CA LYS A 720 -23.59 18.17 -8.43
C LYS A 720 -22.85 18.25 -9.77
N ILE A 721 -23.40 19.04 -10.69
CA ILE A 721 -22.80 19.47 -11.95
C ILE A 721 -22.44 20.95 -11.81
N THR A 722 -21.23 21.34 -12.22
CA THR A 722 -20.81 22.74 -12.37
C THR A 722 -20.22 22.94 -13.76
N VAL A 723 -20.67 23.96 -14.50
CA VAL A 723 -20.15 24.34 -15.81
C VAL A 723 -19.37 25.65 -15.70
N TYR A 724 -18.21 25.66 -16.32
CA TYR A 724 -17.27 26.76 -16.40
C TYR A 724 -17.17 27.30 -17.82
N TRP A 725 -16.95 28.60 -17.93
CA TRP A 725 -16.74 29.32 -19.17
C TRP A 725 -15.53 30.24 -19.01
N ASN A 726 -14.48 30.01 -19.80
CA ASN A 726 -13.19 30.72 -19.67
C ASN A 726 -12.65 30.70 -18.23
N ASN A 727 -12.64 29.52 -17.62
CA ASN A 727 -12.24 29.25 -16.23
C ASN A 727 -13.11 29.88 -15.11
N SER A 728 -14.19 30.62 -15.41
CA SER A 728 -15.15 31.10 -14.40
C SER A 728 -16.37 30.19 -14.30
N PRO A 729 -16.86 29.84 -13.09
CA PRO A 729 -18.08 29.04 -12.93
C PRO A 729 -19.31 29.88 -13.32
N VAL A 730 -20.11 29.38 -14.27
CA VAL A 730 -21.30 30.11 -14.80
C VAL A 730 -22.63 29.42 -14.48
N ALA A 731 -22.64 28.11 -14.27
CA ALA A 731 -23.85 27.36 -13.94
C ALA A 731 -23.56 26.22 -12.97
N SER A 732 -24.52 25.89 -12.11
CA SER A 732 -24.48 24.67 -11.30
C SER A 732 -25.88 24.13 -11.06
N TRP A 733 -26.01 22.80 -10.99
CA TRP A 733 -27.24 22.09 -10.66
C TRP A 733 -26.90 20.77 -9.95
N THR A 734 -27.72 20.38 -8.97
CA THR A 734 -27.58 19.10 -8.27
C THR A 734 -28.74 18.19 -8.64
N ASP A 735 -28.43 17.04 -9.24
CA ASP A 735 -29.42 16.01 -9.55
C ASP A 735 -29.76 15.20 -8.28
N PRO A 736 -31.02 15.21 -7.80
CA PRO A 736 -31.42 14.42 -6.62
C PRO A 736 -31.46 12.91 -6.90
N SER A 737 -31.23 12.45 -8.13
CA SER A 737 -31.14 11.02 -8.47
C SER A 737 -30.04 10.79 -9.51
N PRO A 738 -28.75 10.89 -9.11
CA PRO A 738 -27.62 10.99 -10.04
C PRO A 738 -27.52 9.81 -11.02
N ILE A 739 -27.15 10.08 -12.28
CA ILE A 739 -26.78 9.00 -13.22
C ILE A 739 -25.45 8.44 -12.74
N ALA A 740 -25.51 7.21 -12.21
CA ALA A 740 -24.38 6.59 -11.56
C ALA A 740 -23.33 6.06 -12.54
N ASN A 741 -23.64 5.70 -13.79
CA ASN A 741 -22.63 5.14 -14.70
C ASN A 741 -22.81 5.66 -16.12
N GLY A 742 -21.72 5.67 -16.88
CA GLY A 742 -21.69 5.97 -18.30
C GLY A 742 -20.49 5.32 -18.97
N ASN A 743 -20.64 5.03 -20.26
CA ASN A 743 -19.69 4.28 -21.07
C ASN A 743 -19.17 5.10 -22.26
N TYR A 744 -19.75 6.27 -22.54
CA TYR A 744 -19.38 7.11 -23.68
C TYR A 744 -19.47 8.61 -23.37
N ILE A 745 -18.84 9.40 -24.23
CA ILE A 745 -18.99 10.86 -24.37
C ILE A 745 -19.38 11.18 -25.81
N SER A 746 -20.15 12.25 -26.05
CA SER A 746 -20.62 12.59 -27.41
C SER A 746 -20.79 14.08 -27.61
N PHE A 747 -20.35 14.59 -28.77
CA PHE A 747 -20.64 15.95 -29.21
C PHE A 747 -21.91 15.99 -30.08
N ARG A 748 -22.60 17.13 -30.02
CA ARG A 748 -23.83 17.40 -30.77
C ARG A 748 -23.89 18.86 -31.19
N SER A 749 -24.24 19.12 -32.44
CA SER A 749 -24.63 20.44 -32.93
C SER A 749 -26.11 20.47 -33.38
N GLY A 750 -26.61 21.69 -33.52
CA GLY A 750 -27.94 22.06 -33.98
C GLY A 750 -27.83 23.30 -34.87
N ASN A 751 -27.91 23.11 -36.18
CA ASN A 751 -27.84 24.16 -37.21
C ASN A 751 -26.62 25.08 -37.10
N CYS A 752 -25.50 24.58 -36.59
CA CYS A 752 -24.35 25.38 -36.16
C CYS A 752 -23.07 24.66 -36.56
N LYS A 753 -22.22 25.33 -37.35
CA LYS A 753 -20.87 24.84 -37.59
C LYS A 753 -20.08 24.92 -36.27
N PHE A 754 -19.70 23.75 -35.76
CA PHE A 754 -19.14 23.58 -34.42
C PHE A 754 -17.73 23.03 -34.50
N SER A 755 -16.76 23.75 -33.93
CA SER A 755 -15.36 23.29 -33.83
C SER A 755 -15.00 22.95 -32.39
N ILE A 756 -14.29 21.85 -32.19
CA ILE A 756 -13.77 21.38 -30.90
C ILE A 756 -12.26 21.15 -31.02
N ASP A 757 -11.52 21.53 -29.99
CA ASP A 757 -10.08 21.25 -29.85
C ASP A 757 -9.75 20.86 -28.39
N GLU A 758 -8.61 20.20 -28.16
CA GLU A 758 -8.06 19.73 -26.88
C GLU A 758 -9.09 19.14 -25.89
N ILE A 759 -9.86 18.12 -26.28
CA ILE A 759 -10.71 17.43 -25.31
C ILE A 759 -9.83 16.65 -24.33
N LYS A 760 -10.00 16.89 -23.03
CA LYS A 760 -9.29 16.23 -21.92
C LYS A 760 -10.28 15.85 -20.83
N VAL A 761 -10.24 14.60 -20.36
CA VAL A 761 -11.04 14.12 -19.23
C VAL A 761 -10.15 13.64 -18.09
N PHE A 762 -10.39 14.23 -16.91
CA PHE A 762 -9.66 13.99 -15.67
C PHE A 762 -10.57 13.28 -14.66
N ARG A 763 -9.97 12.44 -13.81
CA ARG A 763 -10.61 11.82 -12.63
C ARG A 763 -10.16 12.53 -11.37
N SER A 764 -11.01 12.55 -10.35
CA SER A 764 -10.61 13.06 -9.02
C SER A 764 -9.59 12.14 -8.34
N ARG A 765 -8.64 12.71 -7.60
CA ARG A 765 -7.51 12.00 -6.96
C ARG A 765 -7.31 12.28 -5.46
N ASN A 766 -6.34 11.57 -4.90
CA ASN A 766 -5.62 11.90 -3.67
C ASN A 766 -4.26 12.56 -4.03
N ALA A 767 -3.41 12.89 -3.05
CA ALA A 767 -2.06 13.42 -3.31
C ALA A 767 -1.15 12.41 -4.03
N ASN A 768 -1.26 11.13 -3.69
CA ASN A 768 -0.51 10.05 -4.33
C ASN A 768 -1.43 9.29 -5.29
N VAL A 769 -0.99 9.12 -6.54
CA VAL A 769 -1.69 8.31 -7.56
C VAL A 769 -0.78 7.19 -8.06
N ASN A 770 -1.27 5.96 -8.04
CA ASN A 770 -0.58 4.82 -8.64
C ASN A 770 -0.83 4.82 -10.15
N VAL A 771 0.23 4.70 -10.94
CA VAL A 771 0.22 4.71 -12.41
C VAL A 771 0.72 3.34 -12.88
N PRO A 772 -0.19 2.41 -13.25
CA PRO A 772 0.17 1.17 -13.92
C PRO A 772 0.78 1.46 -15.30
N ILE A 773 1.92 0.84 -15.57
CA ILE A 773 2.60 0.91 -16.87
C ILE A 773 2.92 -0.51 -17.33
N GLY A 774 2.82 -0.74 -18.63
CA GLY A 774 3.10 -2.04 -19.24
C GLY A 774 2.35 -2.21 -20.56
N THR A 775 2.41 -3.41 -21.12
CA THR A 775 1.76 -3.75 -22.40
C THR A 775 0.31 -4.22 -22.25
N ASN A 776 -0.26 -4.25 -21.03
CA ASN A 776 -1.64 -4.68 -20.86
C ASN A 776 -2.60 -3.59 -21.39
N PRO A 777 -3.68 -3.94 -22.10
CA PRO A 777 -4.72 -2.97 -22.48
C PRO A 777 -5.35 -2.25 -21.28
N GLY A 778 -5.20 -2.81 -20.08
CA GLY A 778 -5.61 -2.25 -18.79
C GLY A 778 -4.52 -1.51 -18.02
N ASP A 779 -3.40 -1.08 -18.62
CA ASP A 779 -2.42 -0.18 -18.00
C ASP A 779 -2.74 1.30 -18.31
N GLU A 780 -2.34 2.24 -17.45
CA GLU A 780 -2.60 3.68 -17.68
C GLU A 780 -1.60 4.30 -18.66
N MET A 781 -0.35 3.79 -18.71
CA MET A 781 0.63 4.09 -19.77
C MET A 781 1.01 2.81 -20.52
N ARG A 782 0.69 2.73 -21.81
CA ARG A 782 0.78 1.49 -22.62
C ARG A 782 1.98 1.42 -23.56
N TYR A 783 2.81 2.47 -23.60
CA TYR A 783 3.92 2.62 -24.54
C TYR A 783 5.22 3.02 -23.82
N GLN A 784 6.35 2.59 -24.40
CA GLN A 784 7.70 3.04 -24.06
C GLN A 784 8.12 4.21 -24.94
N ASN A 785 9.12 4.98 -24.49
CA ASN A 785 9.69 6.10 -25.25
C ASN A 785 10.07 5.66 -26.67
N PRO A 786 9.55 6.26 -27.76
CA PRO A 786 9.93 5.85 -29.11
C PRO A 786 11.42 6.09 -29.42
N ASN A 787 12.06 7.00 -28.67
CA ASN A 787 13.50 7.26 -28.63
C ASN A 787 13.89 7.91 -27.28
N SER A 788 15.19 7.93 -26.95
CA SER A 788 15.74 8.46 -25.69
C SER A 788 15.43 9.92 -25.32
N PHE A 789 14.86 10.70 -26.23
CA PHE A 789 14.54 12.13 -26.02
C PHE A 789 13.04 12.44 -26.05
N THR A 790 12.19 11.45 -26.37
CA THR A 790 10.74 11.62 -26.51
C THR A 790 10.02 10.81 -25.44
N PRO A 791 9.52 11.44 -24.35
CA PRO A 791 8.78 10.77 -23.29
C PRO A 791 7.50 10.10 -23.83
N ALA A 792 7.22 8.87 -23.40
CA ALA A 792 5.99 8.16 -23.75
C ALA A 792 4.84 8.38 -22.78
N GLY A 793 5.10 8.84 -21.56
CA GLY A 793 4.07 9.14 -20.57
C GLY A 793 3.96 10.64 -20.29
N LYS A 794 2.76 11.07 -19.90
CA LYS A 794 2.52 12.40 -19.34
C LYS A 794 1.41 12.34 -18.31
N ILE A 795 1.68 12.91 -17.14
CA ILE A 795 0.72 13.07 -16.05
C ILE A 795 0.30 14.53 -16.05
N SER A 796 -1.00 14.80 -16.03
CA SER A 796 -1.56 16.14 -15.94
C SER A 796 -2.43 16.28 -14.70
N SER A 797 -2.43 17.44 -14.07
CA SER A 797 -3.11 17.75 -12.81
C SER A 797 -3.80 19.10 -12.87
N ILE A 798 -4.98 19.20 -12.26
CA ILE A 798 -5.72 20.43 -12.04
C ILE A 798 -6.40 20.34 -10.67
N CYS A 799 -6.44 21.42 -9.89
CA CYS A 799 -7.11 21.45 -8.60
C CYS A 799 -8.14 22.57 -8.50
N GLN A 800 -9.08 22.40 -7.57
CA GLN A 800 -10.21 23.29 -7.32
C GLN A 800 -10.22 23.66 -5.84
N ASP A 801 -10.42 24.94 -5.52
CA ASP A 801 -10.59 25.42 -4.16
C ASP A 801 -12.05 25.32 -3.68
N SER A 802 -12.34 25.84 -2.48
CA SER A 802 -13.69 25.84 -1.92
C SER A 802 -14.57 26.99 -2.43
N ALA A 803 -13.97 28.06 -2.97
CA ALA A 803 -14.64 29.15 -3.69
C ALA A 803 -15.05 28.78 -5.13
N GLN A 804 -14.59 27.63 -5.64
CA GLN A 804 -14.76 27.07 -6.98
C GLN A 804 -13.82 27.64 -8.06
N ASN A 805 -12.72 28.33 -7.72
CA ASN A 805 -11.68 28.62 -8.71
C ASN A 805 -10.92 27.35 -9.09
N LEU A 806 -10.38 27.34 -10.31
CA LEU A 806 -9.62 26.21 -10.87
C LEU A 806 -8.20 26.66 -11.20
N SER A 807 -7.22 25.85 -10.78
CA SER A 807 -5.81 26.04 -11.14
C SER A 807 -5.60 25.99 -12.66
N SER A 808 -4.45 26.47 -13.11
CA SER A 808 -3.91 26.03 -14.40
C SER A 808 -3.65 24.51 -14.37
N VAL A 809 -3.59 23.90 -15.56
CA VAL A 809 -3.18 22.49 -15.68
C VAL A 809 -1.65 22.41 -15.55
N SER A 810 -1.17 21.75 -14.50
CA SER A 810 0.24 21.34 -14.38
C SER A 810 0.43 20.00 -15.09
N PHE A 811 1.59 19.77 -15.70
CA PHE A 811 1.93 18.46 -16.26
C PHE A 811 3.41 18.14 -16.07
N GLU A 812 3.72 16.85 -15.96
CA GLU A 812 5.08 16.31 -15.98
C GLU A 812 5.13 15.19 -17.03
N ASN A 813 6.21 15.18 -17.81
CA ASN A 813 6.48 14.10 -18.76
C ASN A 813 7.17 12.93 -18.03
N VAL A 814 6.97 11.72 -18.52
CA VAL A 814 7.47 10.48 -17.92
C VAL A 814 8.22 9.68 -18.97
N ASN A 815 9.50 9.42 -18.69
CA ASN A 815 10.32 8.52 -19.49
C ASN A 815 10.04 7.08 -19.08
N VAL A 816 9.66 6.26 -20.05
CA VAL A 816 9.19 4.88 -19.85
C VAL A 816 10.01 3.94 -20.71
N ASP A 817 10.61 2.95 -20.06
CA ASP A 817 11.35 1.87 -20.71
C ASP A 817 11.36 0.67 -19.77
N TRP A 818 10.80 -0.45 -20.22
CA TRP A 818 10.73 -1.71 -19.47
C TRP A 818 11.40 -2.87 -20.22
N THR A 819 12.18 -2.57 -21.26
CA THR A 819 12.94 -3.57 -22.03
C THR A 819 14.42 -3.44 -21.76
N ALA A 820 15.11 -4.57 -21.61
CA ALA A 820 16.57 -4.59 -21.51
C ALA A 820 17.24 -4.22 -22.85
N PRO A 821 18.47 -3.67 -22.81
CA PRO A 821 19.27 -3.46 -24.01
C PRO A 821 19.55 -4.80 -24.70
N THR A 822 19.74 -4.76 -26.03
CA THR A 822 20.08 -5.96 -26.80
C THR A 822 21.34 -6.68 -26.26
N ASN A 823 21.39 -8.00 -26.40
CA ASN A 823 22.57 -8.77 -26.01
C ASN A 823 23.79 -8.34 -26.84
N ILE A 824 24.96 -8.29 -26.18
CA ILE A 824 26.23 -8.01 -26.83
C ILE A 824 26.52 -9.12 -27.86
N PRO A 825 26.74 -8.80 -29.15
CA PRO A 825 26.89 -9.85 -30.17
C PRO A 825 28.13 -10.75 -30.03
N PHE A 826 29.25 -10.20 -29.56
CA PHE A 826 30.50 -10.92 -29.29
C PHE A 826 31.45 -10.11 -28.40
N VAL A 827 32.37 -10.79 -27.73
CA VAL A 827 33.46 -10.22 -26.94
C VAL A 827 34.79 -10.83 -27.41
N ASN A 828 35.70 -9.98 -27.85
CA ASN A 828 37.09 -10.30 -28.13
C ASN A 828 37.92 -10.10 -26.85
N ASP A 829 38.91 -10.95 -26.60
CA ASP A 829 39.91 -10.82 -25.51
C ASP A 829 41.17 -10.03 -25.91
N GLY A 830 41.02 -9.09 -26.86
CA GLY A 830 42.02 -8.08 -27.20
C GLY A 830 41.40 -6.75 -27.66
N LEU A 831 42.22 -5.68 -27.68
CA LEU A 831 41.76 -4.29 -27.89
C LEU A 831 41.20 -3.99 -29.28
N LEU A 832 41.72 -4.63 -30.32
CA LEU A 832 41.37 -4.38 -31.73
C LEU A 832 40.89 -5.63 -32.47
N ALA A 833 41.23 -6.79 -31.92
CA ALA A 833 40.86 -8.10 -32.40
C ALA A 833 41.02 -9.10 -31.25
N ASP A 834 40.28 -10.18 -31.35
CA ASP A 834 40.38 -11.44 -30.62
C ASP A 834 41.81 -12.03 -30.66
N ILE A 835 42.34 -12.51 -29.52
CA ILE A 835 43.74 -12.98 -29.35
C ILE A 835 43.90 -14.14 -28.36
N ASP A 836 44.43 -15.26 -28.84
CA ASP A 836 44.56 -16.49 -28.03
C ASP A 836 45.56 -16.47 -26.88
N SER A 837 46.51 -15.53 -26.86
CA SER A 837 47.53 -15.52 -25.81
C SER A 837 48.13 -14.15 -25.51
N VAL A 838 48.47 -13.97 -24.23
CA VAL A 838 49.28 -12.84 -23.73
C VAL A 838 50.52 -13.33 -23.01
N LYS A 839 51.57 -12.50 -23.05
CA LYS A 839 52.86 -12.73 -22.38
C LYS A 839 52.99 -12.01 -21.03
N THR A 840 51.88 -11.52 -20.48
CA THR A 840 51.83 -10.82 -19.20
C THR A 840 50.94 -11.57 -18.20
N ILE A 841 51.32 -11.49 -16.92
CA ILE A 841 50.56 -12.03 -15.79
C ILE A 841 49.75 -10.96 -15.04
N ASN A 842 49.90 -9.67 -15.40
CA ASN A 842 49.35 -8.56 -14.62
C ASN A 842 48.28 -7.74 -15.34
N ALA A 843 48.02 -8.02 -16.62
CA ALA A 843 47.00 -7.30 -17.38
C ALA A 843 46.36 -8.16 -18.46
N LEU A 844 45.08 -7.93 -18.73
CA LEU A 844 44.32 -8.46 -19.87
C LEU A 844 43.52 -7.32 -20.51
N SER A 845 43.18 -7.44 -21.79
CA SER A 845 42.37 -6.47 -22.51
C SER A 845 41.19 -7.12 -23.21
N ALA A 846 40.16 -6.35 -23.54
CA ALA A 846 39.04 -6.82 -24.33
C ALA A 846 38.48 -5.72 -25.24
N SER A 847 37.73 -6.15 -26.25
CA SER A 847 36.86 -5.30 -27.07
C SER A 847 35.57 -6.03 -27.39
N TRP A 848 34.47 -5.33 -27.59
CA TRP A 848 33.19 -5.96 -27.93
C TRP A 848 32.38 -5.14 -28.91
N GLN A 849 31.44 -5.81 -29.57
CA GLN A 849 30.46 -5.14 -30.39
C GLN A 849 29.46 -4.39 -29.51
N VAL A 850 29.14 -3.14 -29.88
CA VAL A 850 28.19 -2.33 -29.13
C VAL A 850 26.79 -2.96 -29.10
N SER A 851 26.14 -2.85 -27.94
CA SER A 851 24.72 -3.12 -27.78
C SER A 851 23.91 -1.90 -28.24
N THR A 852 22.68 -2.14 -28.67
CA THR A 852 21.67 -1.12 -28.97
C THR A 852 20.50 -1.20 -27.99
N ASP A 853 19.94 -0.04 -27.69
CA ASP A 853 18.67 0.13 -26.97
C ASP A 853 17.93 1.28 -27.65
N GLN A 854 16.65 1.09 -27.99
CA GLN A 854 15.87 2.11 -28.71
C GLN A 854 15.30 3.18 -27.76
N HIS A 855 15.00 2.81 -26.52
CA HIS A 855 14.10 3.56 -25.65
C HIS A 855 14.86 4.50 -24.74
N SER A 856 15.90 4.02 -24.06
CA SER A 856 16.72 4.78 -23.10
C SER A 856 18.20 4.90 -23.47
N ASN A 857 18.64 4.26 -24.57
CA ASN A 857 20.04 4.07 -25.00
C ASN A 857 20.86 3.22 -24.02
N VAL A 858 21.99 2.67 -24.49
CA VAL A 858 22.99 2.04 -23.62
C VAL A 858 23.72 3.12 -22.81
N ALA A 859 23.66 3.01 -21.49
CA ALA A 859 24.28 3.94 -20.55
C ALA A 859 25.74 3.56 -20.26
N ASP A 860 26.01 2.26 -20.08
CA ASP A 860 27.35 1.74 -19.77
C ASP A 860 27.46 0.25 -20.14
N TYR A 861 28.70 -0.26 -20.17
CA TYR A 861 29.02 -1.68 -20.20
C TYR A 861 29.81 -2.04 -18.95
N PHE A 862 29.52 -3.20 -18.38
CA PHE A 862 30.28 -3.78 -17.29
C PHE A 862 31.00 -5.02 -17.76
N TYR A 863 32.25 -5.15 -17.36
CA TYR A 863 33.09 -6.32 -17.64
C TYR A 863 33.56 -6.99 -16.36
N SER A 864 33.79 -8.30 -16.42
CA SER A 864 34.41 -9.12 -15.38
C SER A 864 35.41 -10.08 -16.02
N ILE A 865 36.29 -10.68 -15.21
CA ILE A 865 37.22 -11.71 -15.65
C ILE A 865 37.07 -12.92 -14.75
N GLY A 866 37.03 -14.11 -15.35
CA GLY A 866 37.01 -15.38 -14.61
C GLY A 866 37.82 -16.49 -15.25
N THR A 867 37.93 -17.61 -14.54
CA THR A 867 38.58 -18.84 -15.04
C THR A 867 37.67 -19.72 -15.89
N ALA A 868 36.37 -19.39 -15.98
CA ALA A 868 35.41 -19.96 -16.92
C ALA A 868 34.38 -18.90 -17.36
N PRO A 869 33.68 -19.10 -18.50
CA PRO A 869 32.61 -18.20 -18.95
C PRO A 869 31.56 -17.93 -17.87
N GLY A 870 31.23 -16.66 -17.66
CA GLY A 870 30.28 -16.18 -16.66
C GLY A 870 30.84 -16.03 -15.24
N LEU A 871 32.04 -16.56 -14.93
CA LEU A 871 32.66 -16.43 -13.60
C LEU A 871 33.35 -15.08 -13.41
N THR A 872 33.42 -14.62 -12.17
CA THR A 872 33.99 -13.32 -11.78
C THR A 872 35.11 -13.46 -10.74
N ASP A 873 35.79 -14.62 -10.74
CA ASP A 873 36.73 -15.06 -9.72
C ASP A 873 38.13 -14.42 -9.83
N ILE A 874 38.42 -13.71 -10.92
CA ILE A 874 39.68 -12.98 -11.15
C ILE A 874 39.47 -11.46 -11.08
N LEU A 875 38.38 -10.97 -11.65
CA LEU A 875 37.94 -9.58 -11.52
C LEU A 875 36.41 -9.52 -11.48
N ASN A 876 35.87 -8.88 -10.45
CA ASN A 876 34.43 -8.66 -10.32
C ASN A 876 33.94 -7.57 -11.29
N TRP A 877 32.62 -7.50 -11.51
CA TRP A 877 31.98 -6.56 -12.43
C TRP A 877 32.44 -5.11 -12.22
N THR A 878 33.10 -4.58 -13.24
CA THR A 878 33.74 -3.26 -13.29
C THR A 878 33.15 -2.47 -14.46
N SER A 879 32.84 -1.19 -14.27
CA SER A 879 32.35 -0.30 -15.34
C SER A 879 33.45 -0.02 -16.38
N SER A 880 33.06 0.02 -17.65
CA SER A 880 33.91 0.47 -18.77
C SER A 880 33.84 1.98 -19.01
N ASN A 881 32.93 2.70 -18.33
CA ASN A 881 32.56 4.09 -18.59
C ASN A 881 32.08 4.31 -20.05
N ASN A 882 31.17 3.43 -20.49
CA ASN A 882 30.57 3.36 -21.82
C ASN A 882 31.57 3.18 -22.99
N ASN A 883 32.77 2.67 -22.71
CA ASN A 883 33.74 2.28 -23.74
C ASN A 883 33.51 0.82 -24.14
N ASN A 884 33.62 0.50 -25.44
CA ASN A 884 33.54 -0.88 -25.92
C ASN A 884 34.90 -1.60 -25.95
N THR A 885 35.92 -1.04 -25.30
CA THR A 885 37.28 -1.59 -25.17
C THR A 885 37.86 -1.29 -23.79
N VAL A 886 38.56 -2.24 -23.17
CA VAL A 886 39.16 -2.07 -21.83
C VAL A 886 40.52 -2.76 -21.72
N THR A 887 41.33 -2.31 -20.76
CA THR A 887 42.52 -3.02 -20.27
C THR A 887 42.44 -3.08 -18.75
N ALA A 888 42.26 -4.28 -18.21
CA ALA A 888 42.29 -4.56 -16.79
C ALA A 888 43.74 -4.80 -16.36
N GLY A 889 44.25 -4.00 -15.41
CA GLY A 889 45.58 -4.16 -14.81
C GLY A 889 45.52 -4.70 -13.38
N ASN A 890 46.69 -4.86 -12.74
CA ASN A 890 46.86 -5.36 -11.38
C ASN A 890 46.25 -6.76 -11.13
N LEU A 891 46.19 -7.59 -12.18
CA LEU A 891 45.71 -8.96 -12.11
C LEU A 891 46.78 -9.90 -11.53
N ASN A 892 46.36 -11.00 -10.92
CA ASN A 892 47.25 -12.06 -10.43
C ASN A 892 47.04 -13.32 -11.28
N LEU A 893 47.47 -13.27 -12.54
CA LEU A 893 47.25 -14.36 -13.49
C LEU A 893 48.34 -15.43 -13.37
N VAL A 894 47.93 -16.68 -13.58
CA VAL A 894 48.79 -17.86 -13.51
C VAL A 894 49.15 -18.30 -14.92
N HIS A 895 50.43 -18.57 -15.15
CA HIS A 895 50.90 -19.11 -16.42
C HIS A 895 50.22 -20.44 -16.76
N ASN A 896 49.93 -20.63 -18.05
CA ASN A 896 49.28 -21.80 -18.65
C ASN A 896 47.78 -21.94 -18.33
N ASN A 897 47.16 -21.01 -17.60
CA ASN A 897 45.72 -20.91 -17.44
C ASN A 897 45.05 -20.11 -18.57
N ILE A 898 43.75 -20.35 -18.77
CA ILE A 898 42.86 -19.62 -19.68
C ILE A 898 41.94 -18.71 -18.85
N TYR A 899 41.69 -17.51 -19.35
CA TYR A 899 40.87 -16.49 -18.70
C TYR A 899 39.81 -15.96 -19.66
N TYR A 900 38.62 -15.67 -19.16
CA TYR A 900 37.47 -15.25 -19.96
C TYR A 900 37.05 -13.86 -19.53
N PHE A 901 36.89 -12.93 -20.47
CA PHE A 901 36.13 -11.72 -20.22
C PHE A 901 34.65 -12.04 -20.31
N ASN A 902 33.86 -11.49 -19.40
CA ASN A 902 32.40 -11.48 -19.52
C ASN A 902 31.95 -10.03 -19.52
N VAL A 903 31.04 -9.69 -20.42
CA VAL A 903 30.54 -8.34 -20.61
C VAL A 903 29.01 -8.35 -20.63
N ARG A 904 28.40 -7.29 -20.09
CA ARG A 904 26.97 -7.02 -20.17
C ARG A 904 26.73 -5.51 -20.30
N ALA A 905 25.70 -5.11 -21.03
CA ALA A 905 25.28 -3.72 -21.17
C ALA A 905 24.22 -3.37 -20.12
N VAL A 906 24.17 -2.10 -19.71
CA VAL A 906 23.05 -1.52 -18.95
C VAL A 906 22.50 -0.31 -19.72
N ASN A 907 21.18 -0.19 -19.83
CA ASN A 907 20.54 0.94 -20.50
C ASN A 907 20.25 2.10 -19.54
N GLY A 908 19.76 3.22 -20.06
CA GLY A 908 19.41 4.40 -19.26
C GLY A 908 18.32 4.14 -18.20
N ALA A 909 17.58 3.04 -18.32
CA ALA A 909 16.56 2.59 -17.38
C ALA A 909 17.05 1.55 -16.34
N ASP A 910 18.37 1.41 -16.16
CA ASP A 910 19.01 0.44 -15.26
C ASP A 910 18.70 -1.05 -15.56
N LEU A 911 18.24 -1.35 -16.78
CA LEU A 911 17.98 -2.72 -17.24
C LEU A 911 19.21 -3.31 -17.92
N TRP A 912 19.46 -4.60 -17.67
CA TRP A 912 20.70 -5.29 -18.04
C TRP A 912 20.50 -6.28 -19.18
N SER A 913 21.43 -6.31 -20.14
CA SER A 913 21.53 -7.40 -21.10
C SER A 913 21.92 -8.70 -20.40
N SER A 914 21.75 -9.85 -21.08
CA SER A 914 22.41 -11.07 -20.64
C SER A 914 23.94 -10.95 -20.74
N ILE A 915 24.65 -11.84 -20.05
CA ILE A 915 26.11 -11.90 -20.03
C ILE A 915 26.60 -12.55 -21.32
N THR A 916 27.58 -11.92 -21.97
CA THR A 916 28.30 -12.48 -23.13
C THR A 916 29.77 -12.66 -22.74
N SER A 917 30.34 -13.84 -22.99
CA SER A 917 31.74 -14.14 -22.68
C SER A 917 32.61 -14.16 -23.94
N SER A 918 33.91 -13.87 -23.79
CA SER A 918 34.93 -14.20 -24.79
C SER A 918 35.18 -15.71 -24.83
N ASP A 919 35.92 -16.20 -25.83
CA ASP A 919 36.27 -17.62 -25.95
C ASP A 919 37.49 -18.03 -25.12
N GLY A 920 38.34 -17.07 -24.74
CA GLY A 920 39.24 -17.18 -23.60
C GLY A 920 40.72 -17.18 -23.97
N ILE A 921 41.44 -16.31 -23.27
CA ILE A 921 42.85 -15.99 -23.52
C ILE A 921 43.79 -16.76 -22.61
N LYS A 922 44.85 -17.33 -23.19
CA LYS A 922 45.86 -18.09 -22.46
C LYS A 922 47.03 -17.20 -22.00
N VAL A 923 47.43 -17.31 -20.73
CA VAL A 923 48.60 -16.60 -20.22
C VAL A 923 49.87 -17.43 -20.45
N ASP A 924 50.65 -17.07 -21.47
CA ASP A 924 51.89 -17.75 -21.85
C ASP A 924 53.12 -16.81 -21.72
N THR A 925 53.75 -16.85 -20.55
CA THR A 925 54.95 -16.05 -20.24
C THR A 925 56.25 -16.67 -20.76
N VAL A 926 56.23 -17.90 -21.27
CA VAL A 926 57.45 -18.62 -21.64
C VAL A 926 57.78 -18.38 -23.10
N GLY A 927 59.01 -17.97 -23.37
CA GLY A 927 59.50 -17.67 -24.71
C GLY A 927 59.66 -18.91 -25.59
N ALA A 928 58.54 -19.39 -26.17
CA ALA A 928 58.42 -20.35 -27.27
C ALA A 928 59.04 -21.75 -27.10
N VAL A 929 58.17 -22.77 -26.97
CA VAL A 929 58.48 -24.15 -27.38
C VAL A 929 57.37 -24.72 -28.27
N ILE A 930 57.59 -24.58 -29.59
CA ILE A 930 57.16 -25.45 -30.71
C ILE A 930 55.71 -26.00 -30.73
N GLY A 931 54.90 -25.43 -31.64
CA GLY A 931 53.66 -26.03 -32.18
C GLY A 931 52.39 -25.56 -31.46
N ILE A 932 51.54 -24.68 -32.00
CA ILE A 932 51.25 -24.33 -33.40
C ILE A 932 51.42 -22.82 -33.60
N LYS A 933 52.02 -22.39 -34.73
CA LYS A 933 51.92 -20.99 -35.15
C LYS A 933 50.62 -20.81 -35.93
N GLU A 934 49.67 -20.07 -35.39
CA GLU A 934 48.61 -19.50 -36.22
C GLU A 934 49.26 -18.63 -37.31
N LYS A 935 49.03 -19.01 -38.57
CA LYS A 935 49.47 -18.23 -39.72
C LYS A 935 48.38 -17.21 -40.05
N ASN A 936 48.59 -15.98 -39.58
CA ASN A 936 48.09 -14.75 -40.20
C ASN A 936 46.56 -14.60 -40.40
N LYS A 937 45.89 -13.99 -39.41
CA LYS A 937 44.74 -13.09 -39.66
C LYS A 937 45.19 -12.00 -40.66
N ILE A 938 44.85 -12.14 -41.95
CA ILE A 938 45.08 -11.11 -43.00
C ILE A 938 43.78 -10.64 -43.68
N SER A 939 42.65 -11.30 -43.44
CA SER A 939 41.34 -10.83 -43.90
C SER A 939 40.42 -10.55 -42.70
N ASN A 940 40.10 -9.27 -42.50
CA ASN A 940 39.10 -8.79 -41.52
C ASN A 940 37.65 -9.05 -41.99
N SER A 941 37.43 -9.99 -42.93
CA SER A 941 36.12 -10.22 -43.53
C SER A 941 35.39 -11.44 -42.98
N ILE A 942 36.09 -12.56 -42.72
CA ILE A 942 35.44 -13.80 -42.26
C ILE A 942 35.25 -13.78 -40.74
N LEU A 943 34.01 -13.99 -40.30
CA LEU A 943 33.58 -13.99 -38.90
C LEU A 943 33.06 -15.38 -38.48
N VAL A 944 33.55 -15.93 -37.37
CA VAL A 944 33.07 -17.19 -36.79
C VAL A 944 32.42 -16.90 -35.44
N TYR A 945 31.17 -17.34 -35.22
CA TYR A 945 30.44 -17.02 -33.98
C TYR A 945 29.20 -17.92 -33.73
N PRO A 946 28.70 -18.05 -32.49
CA PRO A 946 29.34 -17.61 -31.26
C PRO A 946 30.63 -18.41 -30.99
N ASN A 947 31.49 -17.86 -30.16
CA ASN A 947 32.65 -18.53 -29.58
C ASN A 947 32.81 -17.98 -28.15
N PRO A 948 32.58 -18.77 -27.07
CA PRO A 948 32.28 -20.20 -27.08
C PRO A 948 30.96 -20.53 -27.79
N PHE A 949 30.89 -21.71 -28.39
CA PHE A 949 29.71 -22.22 -29.08
C PHE A 949 29.06 -23.35 -28.29
N ASN A 950 27.77 -23.59 -28.53
CA ASN A 950 27.06 -24.71 -27.91
C ASN A 950 26.38 -25.59 -28.98
N GLU A 951 25.19 -25.20 -29.42
CA GLU A 951 24.38 -25.98 -30.36
C GLU A 951 24.63 -25.64 -31.84
N ILE A 952 25.13 -24.44 -32.15
CA ILE A 952 25.38 -23.98 -33.52
C ILE A 952 26.66 -23.13 -33.57
N ILE A 953 27.50 -23.35 -34.59
CA ILE A 953 28.51 -22.38 -35.06
C ILE A 953 28.01 -21.76 -36.37
N ASN A 954 28.23 -20.45 -36.55
CA ASN A 954 28.03 -19.72 -37.79
C ASN A 954 29.39 -19.27 -38.33
N VAL A 955 29.52 -19.24 -39.66
CA VAL A 955 30.67 -18.66 -40.38
C VAL A 955 30.13 -17.69 -41.40
N LYS A 956 30.44 -16.40 -41.27
CA LYS A 956 29.98 -15.32 -42.15
C LYS A 956 31.05 -14.93 -43.15
N ASP A 957 30.59 -14.39 -44.28
CA ASP A 957 31.39 -13.68 -45.29
C ASP A 957 32.52 -14.52 -45.94
N VAL A 958 32.38 -15.85 -45.95
CA VAL A 958 33.29 -16.78 -46.66
C VAL A 958 32.96 -16.81 -48.15
N ASN A 959 33.52 -15.84 -48.88
CA ASN A 959 33.32 -15.71 -50.32
C ASN A 959 34.28 -16.61 -51.11
N ALA A 960 33.79 -17.79 -51.49
CA ALA A 960 34.49 -18.86 -52.22
C ALA A 960 35.70 -19.46 -51.48
N PHE A 961 35.54 -20.69 -50.99
CA PHE A 961 36.58 -21.49 -50.32
C PHE A 961 36.78 -22.84 -51.03
N GLN A 962 37.97 -23.42 -50.88
CA GLN A 962 38.37 -24.74 -51.34
C GLN A 962 37.98 -25.84 -50.33
N SER A 963 38.15 -25.57 -49.03
CA SER A 963 37.63 -26.41 -47.95
C SER A 963 37.21 -25.58 -46.73
N LEU A 964 36.15 -26.01 -46.05
CA LEU A 964 35.67 -25.46 -44.77
C LEU A 964 35.38 -26.66 -43.87
N VAL A 965 36.23 -26.90 -42.88
CA VAL A 965 36.14 -28.08 -42.00
C VAL A 965 36.36 -27.70 -40.54
N LEU A 966 35.70 -28.42 -39.64
CA LEU A 966 36.02 -28.37 -38.22
C LEU A 966 37.09 -29.44 -37.92
N THR A 967 38.08 -29.11 -37.10
CA THR A 967 39.03 -30.07 -36.54
C THR A 967 39.03 -29.99 -35.02
N ASP A 968 39.50 -31.04 -34.35
CA ASP A 968 39.87 -30.95 -32.94
C ASP A 968 41.23 -30.27 -32.73
N ALA A 969 41.63 -30.11 -31.47
CA ALA A 969 42.94 -29.57 -31.08
C ALA A 969 44.17 -30.41 -31.52
N LEU A 970 43.97 -31.61 -32.06
CA LEU A 970 45.03 -32.44 -32.66
C LEU A 970 45.02 -32.34 -34.20
N GLY A 971 44.19 -31.48 -34.79
CA GLY A 971 44.04 -31.30 -36.24
C GLY A 971 43.27 -32.41 -36.94
N ARG A 972 42.60 -33.30 -36.20
CA ARG A 972 41.77 -34.38 -36.78
C ARG A 972 40.44 -33.78 -37.25
N VAL A 973 40.09 -34.02 -38.51
CA VAL A 973 38.83 -33.52 -39.10
C VAL A 973 37.64 -34.17 -38.42
N ILE A 974 36.69 -33.34 -37.97
CA ILE A 974 35.43 -33.76 -37.38
C ILE A 974 34.37 -33.80 -38.48
N PRO A 975 33.61 -34.90 -38.63
CA PRO A 975 32.58 -35.02 -39.65
C PRO A 975 31.34 -34.20 -39.27
N ILE A 976 31.38 -32.91 -39.57
CA ILE A 976 30.28 -31.96 -39.38
C ILE A 976 29.99 -31.24 -40.70
N THR A 977 28.71 -31.02 -41.01
CA THR A 977 28.30 -30.40 -42.27
C THR A 977 28.01 -28.91 -42.08
N PHE A 978 28.79 -28.06 -42.75
CA PHE A 978 28.47 -26.63 -42.88
C PHE A 978 27.41 -26.44 -43.98
N ARG A 979 26.22 -25.99 -43.59
CA ARG A 979 25.10 -25.67 -44.49
C ARG A 979 25.11 -24.16 -44.79
N LYS A 980 24.85 -23.78 -46.05
CA LYS A 980 24.72 -22.37 -46.44
C LYS A 980 23.40 -21.80 -45.90
N LYS A 981 23.39 -20.53 -45.45
CA LYS A 981 22.17 -19.79 -45.12
C LYS A 981 21.60 -19.14 -46.38
N GLU A 982 20.52 -19.68 -46.90
CA GLU A 982 19.76 -19.06 -47.99
C GLU A 982 18.71 -18.10 -47.42
N ASN A 983 18.95 -16.79 -47.56
CA ASN A 983 17.91 -15.80 -47.33
C ASN A 983 17.11 -15.61 -48.63
N ALA A 984 15.79 -15.77 -48.56
CA ALA A 984 14.91 -15.46 -49.68
C ALA A 984 15.00 -13.96 -50.05
N GLY A 985 15.59 -13.66 -51.22
CA GLY A 985 15.55 -12.32 -51.83
C GLY A 985 16.89 -11.61 -52.07
N VAL A 986 18.04 -12.12 -51.59
CA VAL A 986 19.35 -11.47 -51.83
C VAL A 986 20.39 -12.47 -52.32
N LEU A 987 20.95 -12.20 -53.51
CA LEU A 987 22.00 -13.01 -54.13
C LEU A 987 23.32 -12.94 -53.36
N ASN A 988 23.96 -14.10 -53.15
CA ASN A 988 25.33 -14.28 -52.63
C ASN A 988 25.69 -13.50 -51.35
N THR A 989 25.37 -14.09 -50.19
CA THR A 989 26.16 -13.88 -48.97
C THR A 989 26.91 -15.17 -48.60
N GLY A 990 28.18 -15.06 -48.22
CA GLY A 990 29.09 -16.18 -47.92
C GLY A 990 28.85 -16.85 -46.57
N ASN A 991 27.58 -17.05 -46.20
CA ASN A 991 27.17 -17.35 -44.84
C ASN A 991 26.82 -18.83 -44.66
N TYR A 992 27.43 -19.49 -43.68
CA TYR A 992 27.30 -20.90 -43.36
C TYR A 992 26.99 -21.12 -41.88
N TYR A 993 26.45 -22.28 -41.53
CA TYR A 993 26.29 -22.73 -40.15
C TYR A 993 26.47 -24.25 -40.03
N ALA A 994 26.82 -24.72 -38.84
CA ALA A 994 26.92 -26.13 -38.49
C ALA A 994 26.23 -26.38 -37.15
N GLU A 995 25.41 -27.43 -37.07
CA GLU A 995 24.79 -27.92 -35.83
C GLU A 995 25.82 -28.75 -35.05
N THR A 996 26.12 -28.36 -33.82
CA THR A 996 27.25 -28.84 -33.02
C THR A 996 26.85 -29.52 -31.71
N GLY A 997 25.55 -29.71 -31.45
CA GLY A 997 25.04 -30.29 -30.20
C GLY A 997 25.73 -31.59 -29.78
N GLN A 998 26.07 -32.44 -30.76
CA GLN A 998 26.76 -33.73 -30.61
C GLN A 998 28.25 -33.66 -30.20
N LEU A 999 28.88 -32.48 -30.23
CA LEU A 999 30.29 -32.35 -29.85
C LEU A 999 30.46 -32.29 -28.33
N SER A 1000 31.50 -32.95 -27.81
CA SER A 1000 31.92 -32.80 -26.41
C SER A 1000 32.43 -31.38 -26.14
N SER A 1001 32.42 -30.92 -24.88
CA SER A 1001 33.17 -29.71 -24.51
C SER A 1001 34.67 -29.90 -24.77
N GLY A 1002 35.35 -28.84 -25.21
CA GLY A 1002 36.74 -28.86 -25.63
C GLY A 1002 37.10 -27.78 -26.65
N VAL A 1003 38.37 -27.79 -27.07
CA VAL A 1003 38.92 -26.87 -28.07
C VAL A 1003 38.87 -27.51 -29.46
N TYR A 1004 38.32 -26.76 -30.40
CA TYR A 1004 38.15 -27.07 -31.80
C TYR A 1004 38.77 -25.98 -32.66
N PHE A 1005 38.94 -26.23 -33.96
CA PHE A 1005 39.40 -25.23 -34.91
C PHE A 1005 38.56 -25.32 -36.20
N ILE A 1006 38.01 -24.21 -36.67
CA ILE A 1006 37.57 -24.12 -38.06
C ILE A 1006 38.80 -23.84 -38.92
N ARG A 1007 39.05 -24.74 -39.88
CA ARG A 1007 40.04 -24.55 -40.94
C ARG A 1007 39.31 -24.17 -42.22
N ILE A 1008 39.66 -23.01 -42.77
CA ILE A 1008 39.17 -22.50 -44.04
C ILE A 1008 40.34 -22.45 -45.02
N GLU A 1009 40.19 -23.05 -46.18
CA GLU A 1009 41.16 -23.00 -47.26
C GLU A 1009 40.62 -22.08 -48.36
N GLN A 1010 41.32 -20.99 -48.67
CA GLN A 1010 40.91 -20.02 -49.68
C GLN A 1010 42.15 -19.52 -50.41
N ASN A 1011 42.09 -19.51 -51.75
CA ASN A 1011 43.20 -19.13 -52.64
C ASN A 1011 44.54 -19.85 -52.32
N GLY A 1012 44.47 -21.09 -51.83
CA GLY A 1012 45.65 -21.89 -51.45
C GLY A 1012 46.32 -21.44 -50.13
N GLN A 1013 45.66 -20.60 -49.33
CA GLN A 1013 46.04 -20.30 -47.95
C GLN A 1013 45.08 -20.98 -46.98
N PHE A 1014 45.60 -21.43 -45.84
CA PHE A 1014 44.80 -21.97 -44.74
C PHE A 1014 44.67 -20.94 -43.63
N TYR A 1015 43.42 -20.61 -43.29
CA TYR A 1015 43.03 -19.82 -42.15
C TYR A 1015 42.51 -20.76 -41.06
N TYR A 1016 42.89 -20.51 -39.82
CA TYR A 1016 42.44 -21.27 -38.66
C TYR A 1016 41.74 -20.31 -37.71
N TYR A 1017 40.65 -20.79 -37.12
CA TYR A 1017 39.87 -20.09 -36.09
C TYR A 1017 39.65 -21.08 -34.96
N LYS A 1018 40.34 -20.91 -33.83
CA LYS A 1018 40.05 -21.65 -32.60
C LYS A 1018 38.60 -21.41 -32.18
N LEU A 1019 37.99 -22.43 -31.58
CA LEU A 1019 36.64 -22.42 -31.04
C LEU A 1019 36.58 -23.24 -29.74
N VAL A 1020 35.76 -22.82 -28.80
CA VAL A 1020 35.57 -23.47 -27.50
C VAL A 1020 34.11 -23.91 -27.33
N LYS A 1021 33.88 -25.13 -26.83
CA LYS A 1021 32.57 -25.65 -26.40
C LYS A 1021 32.63 -26.18 -24.97
#